data_AF-A0AAE0LP19-F1
#
_entry.id   AF-A0AAE0LP19-F1
#
_cell.length_a   1.000
_cell.length_b   1.000
_cell.length_c   1.000
_cell.angle_alpha   90.00
_cell.angle_beta   90.00
_cell.angle_gamma   90.00
#
_symmetry.space_group_name_H-M   'P 1'
#
loop_
_entity.id
_entity.type
_entity.pdbx_description
1 polymer ?
#
loop_
_entity_poly.entity_id
_entity_poly.type
_entity_poly.pdbx_seq_one_letter_code
_entity_poly.pdbx_strand_id
1 'polypeptide(L)'
;MDIPSPHDRLEAHCLAAAKQIVPECAAILRGDVICGGVTDCGDPLVQLLQRQASQLLTFAECRWGEDLDVEVPKAVCGKALLLKRLNDLISSAYRKSYAYTFKDLPACWHQLYTDASILKFSVLYISWAPARLWGKWPYDRNRAEKQLDDMIQTLDRAIILAGAAGEKRGRVWIDRALALLEEVWQVSSPLNNTLTATSADERPQKKPKTSNPWGEAPSFSSHEPFTPEVTHPVRRVHDIPLEDFQTYLDTREADALGPLPLVITGLISDWPALTTHPWRKPSYLLSRTFDGRRLVPIEVGRSYVDPDWGQEILPFGAFLKQHITDPDDPQTTTTTARKTGYLAQHPLLTHLPALRQDILLPDLVYTTPPPHPIPPPPKAQAQAQAPAQPHLHPPPLAATPPDEDEDAPELTPDLLLTDQEPKLNAWFGPPGTITPLHTDPHHNLLAQVVGRKYVRLYAPWAGGGAVAAQARGREGGVDMGNTSRVDVGVLEGWDDGAVGGDGLVGDDDDAVWDGGWGGESGGDGGGGGGEEEGGEKGRSGGGKDGGEKDGGKKDGGKMHGAKRHRVTMHCAKMHGAKKDGAEKDSAGKHGAKNKDGADKHGTEKHGAEKDGANTSSKRTHVWPNHAWGSNPVKVEYVDCILNEGDVLYIPVGWWHYVRGLSVSFSVSFWWN
;
A
#
# COMPACT_ATOMS: atom_id res chain seq x y z
N MET A 1 14.31 3.98 -43.03
CA MET A 1 13.68 2.82 -42.37
C MET A 1 12.61 3.40 -41.47
N ASP A 2 11.35 3.07 -41.70
CA ASP A 2 10.25 3.61 -40.91
C ASP A 2 10.28 3.01 -39.50
N ILE A 3 10.14 3.87 -38.48
CA ILE A 3 10.07 3.44 -37.08
C ILE A 3 8.74 2.68 -36.90
N PRO A 4 8.74 1.44 -36.36
CA PRO A 4 7.51 0.67 -36.14
C PRO A 4 6.52 1.45 -35.25
N SER A 5 5.22 1.34 -35.55
CA SER A 5 4.21 2.07 -34.77
C SER A 5 4.18 1.59 -33.31
N PRO A 6 3.67 2.42 -32.36
CA PRO A 6 3.50 1.98 -30.98
C PRO A 6 2.71 0.66 -30.85
N HIS A 7 1.73 0.47 -31.75
CA HIS A 7 0.97 -0.78 -31.82
C HIS A 7 1.84 -1.99 -32.18
N ASP A 8 2.66 -1.86 -33.23
CA ASP A 8 3.55 -2.93 -33.71
C ASP A 8 4.58 -3.29 -32.63
N ARG A 9 5.11 -2.27 -31.92
CA ARG A 9 6.04 -2.44 -30.81
C ARG A 9 5.42 -3.21 -29.64
N LEU A 10 4.20 -2.85 -29.21
CA LEU A 10 3.52 -3.53 -28.12
C LEU A 10 3.09 -4.95 -28.51
N GLU A 11 2.65 -5.17 -29.74
CA GLU A 11 2.31 -6.49 -30.25
C GLU A 11 3.55 -7.40 -30.28
N ALA A 12 4.67 -6.91 -30.81
CA ALA A 12 5.93 -7.64 -30.80
C ALA A 12 6.38 -7.98 -29.38
N HIS A 13 6.25 -7.04 -28.43
CA HIS A 13 6.57 -7.25 -27.01
C HIS A 13 5.70 -8.36 -26.37
N CYS A 14 4.40 -8.37 -26.68
CA CYS A 14 3.44 -9.41 -26.26
C CYS A 14 3.80 -10.80 -26.81
N LEU A 15 4.13 -10.89 -28.10
CA LEU A 15 4.47 -12.15 -28.77
C LEU A 15 5.84 -12.68 -28.36
N ALA A 16 6.80 -11.79 -28.06
CA ALA A 16 8.12 -12.18 -27.55
C ALA A 16 8.00 -12.95 -26.23
N ALA A 17 7.13 -12.52 -25.31
CA ALA A 17 6.88 -13.24 -24.05
C ALA A 17 6.41 -14.68 -24.30
N ALA A 18 5.41 -14.86 -25.17
CA ALA A 18 4.92 -16.20 -25.51
C ALA A 18 5.98 -17.07 -26.20
N LYS A 19 6.78 -16.50 -27.11
CA LYS A 19 7.89 -17.19 -27.79
C LYS A 19 8.99 -17.67 -26.83
N GLN A 20 9.18 -17.00 -25.69
CA GLN A 20 10.13 -17.43 -24.67
C GLN A 20 9.54 -18.49 -23.72
N ILE A 21 8.26 -18.35 -23.33
CA ILE A 21 7.59 -19.29 -22.41
C ILE A 21 7.50 -20.70 -23.00
N VAL A 22 7.18 -20.83 -24.29
CA VAL A 22 7.00 -22.14 -24.95
C VAL A 22 8.23 -23.07 -24.83
N PRO A 23 9.44 -22.66 -25.26
CA PRO A 23 10.63 -23.51 -25.15
C PRO A 23 11.09 -23.71 -23.71
N GLU A 24 10.92 -22.72 -22.82
CA GLU A 24 11.29 -22.83 -21.40
C GLU A 24 10.45 -23.91 -20.70
N CYS A 25 9.12 -23.85 -20.82
CA CYS A 25 8.26 -24.89 -20.27
C CYS A 25 8.52 -26.26 -20.93
N ALA A 26 8.84 -26.30 -22.23
CA ALA A 26 9.20 -27.55 -22.91
C ALA A 26 10.44 -28.20 -22.30
N ALA A 27 11.44 -27.40 -21.95
CA ALA A 27 12.68 -27.86 -21.33
C ALA A 27 12.45 -28.37 -19.91
N ILE A 28 11.67 -27.65 -19.10
CA ILE A 28 11.27 -28.10 -17.77
C ILE A 28 10.57 -29.48 -17.84
N LEU A 29 9.65 -29.66 -18.79
CA LEU A 29 8.89 -30.91 -18.94
C LEU A 29 9.71 -32.09 -19.48
N ARG A 30 10.89 -31.84 -20.08
CA ARG A 30 11.84 -32.89 -20.44
C ARG A 30 12.75 -33.29 -19.28
N GLY A 31 12.70 -32.56 -18.16
CA GLY A 31 13.62 -32.73 -17.04
C GLY A 31 14.97 -32.06 -17.27
N ASP A 32 15.05 -31.09 -18.19
CA ASP A 32 16.26 -30.30 -18.37
C ASP A 32 16.53 -29.50 -17.07
N VAL A 33 17.79 -29.46 -16.60
CA VAL A 33 18.16 -28.74 -15.37
C VAL A 33 18.07 -27.24 -15.62
N ILE A 34 16.92 -26.67 -15.31
CA ILE A 34 16.69 -25.22 -15.31
C ILE A 34 16.56 -24.81 -13.85
N CYS A 35 17.51 -24.01 -13.36
CA CYS A 35 17.35 -23.37 -12.05
C CYS A 35 16.33 -22.22 -12.17
N GLY A 36 15.38 -22.18 -11.24
CA GLY A 36 14.38 -21.12 -11.16
C GLY A 36 13.22 -21.24 -12.17
N GLY A 37 12.40 -20.19 -12.23
CA GLY A 37 11.21 -20.15 -13.08
C GLY A 37 10.01 -20.89 -12.48
N VAL A 38 9.29 -21.65 -13.31
CA VAL A 38 8.02 -22.33 -12.92
C VAL A 38 8.18 -23.83 -12.63
N THR A 39 9.42 -24.32 -12.49
CA THR A 39 9.75 -25.74 -12.28
C THR A 39 8.96 -26.36 -11.12
N ASP A 40 8.97 -25.72 -9.96
CA ASP A 40 8.37 -26.25 -8.73
C ASP A 40 6.84 -26.08 -8.66
N CYS A 41 6.20 -25.58 -9.71
CA CYS A 41 4.74 -25.52 -9.80
C CYS A 41 4.10 -26.87 -10.15
N GLY A 42 4.90 -27.82 -10.65
CA GLY A 42 4.47 -29.15 -11.08
C GLY A 42 4.00 -29.21 -12.53
N ASP A 43 4.29 -30.35 -13.18
CA ASP A 43 4.12 -30.58 -14.62
C ASP A 43 2.75 -30.16 -15.20
N PRO A 44 1.60 -30.42 -14.54
CA PRO A 44 0.30 -30.06 -15.12
C PRO A 44 0.13 -28.55 -15.32
N LEU A 45 0.69 -27.73 -14.41
CA LEU A 45 0.60 -26.27 -14.50
C LEU A 45 1.59 -25.74 -15.54
N VAL A 46 2.80 -26.31 -15.60
CA VAL A 46 3.81 -25.97 -16.61
C VAL A 46 3.30 -26.32 -18.02
N GLN A 47 2.70 -27.49 -18.21
CA GLN A 47 2.06 -27.90 -19.48
C GLN A 47 0.92 -26.96 -19.87
N LEU A 48 0.09 -26.55 -18.89
CA LEU A 48 -1.01 -25.64 -19.15
C LEU A 48 -0.50 -24.25 -19.59
N LEU A 49 0.51 -23.71 -18.90
CA LEU A 49 1.15 -22.44 -19.25
C LEU A 49 1.77 -22.49 -20.65
N GLN A 50 2.56 -23.53 -20.95
CA GLN A 50 3.13 -23.78 -22.27
C GLN A 50 2.05 -23.77 -23.36
N ARG A 51 0.98 -24.52 -23.14
CA ARG A 51 -0.13 -24.62 -24.09
C ARG A 51 -0.82 -23.28 -24.31
N GLN A 52 -1.00 -22.48 -23.27
CA GLN A 52 -1.62 -21.15 -23.41
C GLN A 52 -0.71 -20.20 -24.21
N ALA A 53 0.61 -20.26 -24.00
CA ALA A 53 1.56 -19.49 -24.79
C ALA A 53 1.54 -19.89 -26.28
N SER A 54 1.56 -21.19 -26.60
CA SER A 54 1.43 -21.66 -27.99
C SER A 54 0.10 -21.24 -28.63
N GLN A 55 -1.00 -21.35 -27.89
CA GLN A 55 -2.33 -20.95 -28.38
C GLN A 55 -2.42 -19.44 -28.64
N LEU A 56 -1.74 -18.60 -27.85
CA LEU A 56 -1.64 -17.17 -28.10
C LEU A 56 -0.90 -16.86 -29.42
N LEU A 57 0.19 -17.57 -29.71
CA LEU A 57 0.93 -17.39 -30.97
C LEU A 57 0.04 -17.74 -32.17
N THR A 58 -0.64 -18.89 -32.14
CA THR A 58 -1.60 -19.28 -33.19
C THR A 58 -2.76 -18.28 -33.30
N PHE A 59 -3.28 -17.79 -32.17
CA PHE A 59 -4.35 -16.80 -32.15
C PHE A 59 -3.94 -15.49 -32.83
N ALA A 60 -2.70 -15.04 -32.61
CA ALA A 60 -2.17 -13.84 -33.25
C ALA A 60 -2.00 -14.01 -34.77
N GLU A 61 -1.52 -15.17 -35.23
CA GLU A 61 -1.40 -15.48 -36.66
C GLU A 61 -2.77 -15.49 -37.37
N CYS A 62 -3.78 -16.12 -36.77
CA CYS A 62 -5.13 -16.17 -37.34
C CYS A 62 -5.82 -14.80 -37.44
N ARG A 63 -5.40 -13.80 -36.65
CA ARG A 63 -5.96 -12.44 -36.71
C ARG A 63 -5.63 -11.72 -38.02
N TRP A 64 -4.53 -12.10 -38.66
CA TRP A 64 -3.95 -11.39 -39.80
C TRP A 64 -3.96 -12.20 -41.11
N GLY A 65 -4.64 -13.36 -41.15
CA GLY A 65 -4.83 -14.11 -42.40
C GLY A 65 -5.63 -13.28 -43.41
N GLU A 66 -5.11 -13.11 -44.62
CA GLU A 66 -5.61 -12.20 -45.66
C GLU A 66 -6.97 -12.56 -46.30
N ASP A 67 -7.69 -13.58 -45.82
CA ASP A 67 -8.98 -13.99 -46.39
C ASP A 67 -10.18 -13.36 -45.63
N LEU A 68 -10.58 -12.16 -46.07
CA LEU A 68 -11.71 -11.39 -45.53
C LEU A 68 -13.12 -11.93 -45.92
N ASP A 69 -13.24 -13.18 -46.38
CA ASP A 69 -14.51 -13.77 -46.84
C ASP A 69 -14.97 -15.02 -46.07
N VAL A 70 -14.46 -15.26 -44.85
CA VAL A 70 -14.96 -16.37 -44.01
C VAL A 70 -15.61 -15.83 -42.74
N GLU A 71 -16.88 -16.19 -42.57
CA GLU A 71 -17.65 -15.94 -41.34
C GLU A 71 -16.79 -16.25 -40.10
N VAL A 72 -16.75 -15.31 -39.15
CA VAL A 72 -15.99 -15.40 -37.89
C VAL A 72 -16.83 -15.96 -36.73
N PRO A 73 -17.13 -17.29 -36.67
CA PRO A 73 -17.53 -17.92 -35.40
C PRO A 73 -16.41 -18.67 -34.64
N LYS A 74 -15.33 -19.13 -35.30
CA LYS A 74 -14.31 -20.00 -34.63
C LYS A 74 -13.29 -19.24 -33.76
N ALA A 75 -12.89 -18.02 -34.13
CA ALA A 75 -11.89 -17.24 -33.38
C ALA A 75 -12.38 -16.79 -31.99
N VAL A 76 -13.68 -16.52 -31.84
CA VAL A 76 -14.31 -16.10 -30.57
C VAL A 76 -14.29 -17.24 -29.54
N CYS A 77 -14.44 -18.48 -29.99
CA CYS A 77 -14.37 -19.68 -29.14
C CYS A 77 -12.97 -19.89 -28.56
N GLY A 78 -11.91 -19.57 -29.34
CA GLY A 78 -10.52 -19.66 -28.90
C GLY A 78 -10.15 -18.65 -27.80
N LYS A 79 -10.51 -17.37 -27.99
CA LYS A 79 -10.21 -16.29 -27.02
C LYS A 79 -10.82 -16.57 -25.64
N ALA A 80 -12.11 -16.91 -25.58
CA ALA A 80 -12.81 -17.08 -24.31
C ALA A 80 -12.23 -18.23 -23.49
N LEU A 81 -11.88 -19.35 -24.15
CA LEU A 81 -11.24 -20.49 -23.50
C LEU A 81 -9.82 -20.15 -23.04
N LEU A 82 -9.02 -19.47 -23.86
CA LEU A 82 -7.66 -19.05 -23.54
C LEU A 82 -7.63 -18.15 -22.30
N LEU A 83 -8.48 -17.10 -22.26
CA LEU A 83 -8.62 -16.24 -21.08
C LEU A 83 -9.07 -17.02 -19.84
N LYS A 84 -10.01 -17.96 -20.00
CA LYS A 84 -10.46 -18.80 -18.87
C LYS A 84 -9.31 -19.61 -18.28
N ARG A 85 -8.52 -20.28 -19.12
CA ARG A 85 -7.38 -21.10 -18.68
C ARG A 85 -6.25 -20.29 -18.06
N LEU A 86 -5.97 -19.10 -18.58
CA LEU A 86 -5.03 -18.17 -17.95
C LEU A 86 -5.54 -17.71 -16.58
N ASN A 87 -6.83 -17.42 -16.44
CA ASN A 87 -7.42 -17.13 -15.13
C ASN A 87 -7.37 -18.34 -14.18
N ASP A 88 -7.53 -19.58 -14.68
CA ASP A 88 -7.37 -20.79 -13.88
C ASP A 88 -5.92 -20.91 -13.33
N LEU A 89 -4.90 -20.59 -14.15
CA LEU A 89 -3.49 -20.55 -13.72
C LEU A 89 -3.23 -19.47 -12.67
N ILE A 90 -3.66 -18.23 -12.93
CA ILE A 90 -3.55 -17.11 -11.99
C ILE A 90 -4.23 -17.46 -10.65
N SER A 91 -5.43 -18.03 -10.70
CA SER A 91 -6.18 -18.42 -9.50
C SER A 91 -5.49 -19.55 -8.73
N SER A 92 -4.87 -20.49 -9.45
CA SER A 92 -4.16 -21.62 -8.83
C SER A 92 -2.87 -21.16 -8.15
N ALA A 93 -2.10 -20.29 -8.80
CA ALA A 93 -0.93 -19.65 -8.22
C ALA A 93 -1.30 -18.80 -6.99
N TYR A 94 -2.34 -17.98 -7.11
CA TYR A 94 -2.83 -17.17 -6.00
C TYR A 94 -3.28 -18.02 -4.81
N ARG A 95 -3.98 -19.14 -5.01
CA ARG A 95 -4.42 -19.99 -3.90
C ARG A 95 -3.26 -20.55 -3.07
N LYS A 96 -2.06 -20.63 -3.64
CA LYS A 96 -0.88 -21.08 -2.89
C LYS A 96 -0.44 -20.07 -1.86
N SER A 97 -0.75 -18.78 -2.01
CA SER A 97 -0.46 -17.79 -0.96
C SER A 97 -1.22 -18.04 0.34
N TYR A 98 -2.30 -18.85 0.35
CA TYR A 98 -2.98 -19.25 1.58
C TYR A 98 -2.32 -20.45 2.29
N ALA A 99 -1.42 -21.17 1.61
CA ALA A 99 -0.76 -22.36 2.14
C ALA A 99 0.61 -22.05 2.77
N TYR A 100 1.16 -20.87 2.50
CA TYR A 100 2.48 -20.44 2.97
C TYR A 100 2.35 -19.11 3.70
N THR A 101 3.24 -18.82 4.64
CA THR A 101 3.47 -17.42 4.99
C THR A 101 4.15 -16.73 3.81
N PHE A 102 3.97 -15.43 3.65
CA PHE A 102 4.48 -14.72 2.48
C PHE A 102 5.98 -14.98 2.22
N LYS A 103 6.82 -14.97 3.27
CA LYS A 103 8.28 -15.18 3.17
C LYS A 103 8.64 -16.62 2.75
N ASP A 104 7.74 -17.57 2.97
CA ASP A 104 7.96 -18.98 2.68
C ASP A 104 7.32 -19.40 1.34
N LEU A 105 6.62 -18.50 0.64
CA LEU A 105 5.96 -18.81 -0.62
C LEU A 105 7.02 -19.02 -1.71
N PRO A 106 7.13 -20.23 -2.30
CA PRO A 106 8.15 -20.50 -3.29
C PRO A 106 8.07 -19.56 -4.50
N ALA A 107 9.23 -19.08 -4.97
CA ALA A 107 9.34 -18.11 -6.06
C ALA A 107 8.63 -18.55 -7.34
N CYS A 108 8.52 -19.86 -7.58
CA CYS A 108 7.82 -20.43 -8.73
C CYS A 108 6.35 -20.00 -8.82
N TRP A 109 5.67 -19.83 -7.68
CA TRP A 109 4.26 -19.42 -7.66
C TRP A 109 4.09 -17.97 -8.05
N HIS A 110 5.01 -17.10 -7.62
CA HIS A 110 5.05 -15.71 -8.07
C HIS A 110 5.36 -15.62 -9.57
N GLN A 111 6.31 -16.43 -10.06
CA GLN A 111 6.62 -16.52 -11.49
C GLN A 111 5.40 -16.96 -12.30
N LEU A 112 4.72 -18.03 -11.87
CA LEU A 112 3.56 -18.57 -12.57
C LEU A 112 2.42 -17.56 -12.63
N TYR A 113 2.17 -16.85 -11.53
CA TYR A 113 1.19 -15.75 -11.49
C TYR A 113 1.54 -14.67 -12.52
N THR A 114 2.81 -14.27 -12.55
CA THR A 114 3.31 -13.19 -13.42
C THR A 114 3.26 -13.60 -14.89
N ASP A 115 3.82 -14.75 -15.28
CA ASP A 115 3.81 -15.23 -16.66
C ASP A 115 2.37 -15.45 -17.17
N ALA A 116 1.47 -16.01 -16.36
CA ALA A 116 0.06 -16.17 -16.75
C ALA A 116 -0.65 -14.81 -16.91
N SER A 117 -0.31 -13.81 -16.09
CA SER A 117 -0.84 -12.45 -16.21
C SER A 117 -0.30 -11.73 -17.45
N ILE A 118 0.98 -11.90 -17.78
CA ILE A 118 1.59 -11.40 -19.01
C ILE A 118 0.88 -11.99 -20.23
N LEU A 119 0.67 -13.31 -20.29
CA LEU A 119 -0.07 -13.94 -21.39
C LEU A 119 -1.53 -13.45 -21.45
N LYS A 120 -2.19 -13.25 -20.31
CA LYS A 120 -3.56 -12.71 -20.26
C LYS A 120 -3.61 -11.29 -20.82
N PHE A 121 -2.69 -10.43 -20.42
CA PHE A 121 -2.52 -9.10 -20.98
C PHE A 121 -2.34 -9.15 -22.49
N SER A 122 -1.43 -10.00 -22.99
CA SER A 122 -1.18 -10.17 -24.42
C SER A 122 -2.43 -10.60 -25.19
N VAL A 123 -3.22 -11.54 -24.65
CA VAL A 123 -4.50 -11.95 -25.26
C VAL A 123 -5.51 -10.81 -25.27
N LEU A 124 -5.62 -10.05 -24.18
CA LEU A 124 -6.52 -8.90 -24.10
C LEU A 124 -6.13 -7.83 -25.14
N TYR A 125 -4.84 -7.50 -25.23
CA TYR A 125 -4.30 -6.51 -26.16
C TYR A 125 -4.42 -6.94 -27.63
N ILE A 126 -4.02 -8.17 -27.99
CA ILE A 126 -4.19 -8.70 -29.35
C ILE A 126 -5.67 -8.81 -29.73
N SER A 127 -6.56 -8.92 -28.75
CA SER A 127 -8.00 -8.88 -28.99
C SER A 127 -8.62 -7.48 -28.95
N TRP A 128 -7.85 -6.47 -28.53
CA TRP A 128 -8.28 -5.07 -28.50
C TRP A 128 -8.26 -4.58 -29.95
N ALA A 129 -9.42 -4.18 -30.46
CA ALA A 129 -9.61 -3.88 -31.88
C ALA A 129 -8.48 -2.96 -32.40
N PRO A 130 -7.86 -3.25 -33.57
CA PRO A 130 -6.75 -2.45 -34.04
C PRO A 130 -7.23 -1.01 -34.21
N ALA A 131 -6.49 -0.04 -33.70
CA ALA A 131 -6.78 1.38 -33.86
C ALA A 131 -7.05 1.78 -35.32
N ARG A 132 -6.47 1.03 -36.29
CA ARG A 132 -6.74 1.14 -37.73
C ARG A 132 -8.21 0.97 -38.14
N LEU A 133 -9.08 0.43 -37.28
CA LEU A 133 -10.51 0.22 -37.54
C LEU A 133 -11.43 1.20 -36.78
N TRP A 134 -10.92 2.18 -36.03
CA TRP A 134 -11.74 3.12 -35.25
C TRP A 134 -12.61 4.10 -36.06
N GLY A 135 -12.69 3.92 -37.38
CA GLY A 135 -13.65 4.61 -38.24
C GLY A 135 -14.59 3.71 -39.04
N LYS A 136 -14.52 2.37 -38.93
CA LYS A 136 -15.25 1.43 -39.83
C LYS A 136 -16.36 0.58 -39.18
N TRP A 137 -16.46 0.55 -37.86
CA TRP A 137 -17.50 -0.17 -37.10
C TRP A 137 -18.09 0.78 -36.04
N PRO A 138 -19.36 0.65 -35.60
CA PRO A 138 -19.84 1.41 -34.45
C PRO A 138 -18.90 1.20 -33.26
N TYR A 139 -18.07 2.20 -33.00
CA TYR A 139 -17.00 2.18 -32.03
C TYR A 139 -17.63 2.26 -30.64
N ASP A 140 -17.68 1.13 -29.94
CA ASP A 140 -18.11 1.08 -28.55
C ASP A 140 -16.94 1.50 -27.66
N ARG A 141 -16.83 2.82 -27.45
CA ARG A 141 -15.81 3.45 -26.59
C ARG A 141 -15.82 2.87 -25.18
N ASN A 142 -17.00 2.63 -24.60
CA ASN A 142 -17.13 2.10 -23.25
C ASN A 142 -16.54 0.69 -23.15
N ARG A 143 -16.74 -0.14 -24.18
CA ARG A 143 -16.12 -1.46 -24.26
C ARG A 143 -14.60 -1.38 -24.41
N ALA A 144 -14.09 -0.41 -25.20
CA ALA A 144 -12.64 -0.22 -25.36
C ALA A 144 -11.97 0.27 -24.07
N GLU A 145 -12.59 1.20 -23.36
CA GLU A 145 -12.14 1.69 -22.05
C GLU A 145 -12.15 0.57 -21.00
N LYS A 146 -13.22 -0.24 -20.95
CA LYS A 146 -13.26 -1.41 -20.07
C LYS A 146 -12.15 -2.42 -20.36
N GLN A 147 -11.84 -2.65 -21.64
CA GLN A 147 -10.73 -3.54 -22.02
C GLN A 147 -9.37 -2.95 -21.63
N LEU A 148 -9.20 -1.63 -21.71
CA LEU A 148 -8.02 -0.95 -21.19
C LEU A 148 -7.87 -1.14 -19.68
N ASP A 149 -8.97 -0.98 -18.94
CA ASP A 149 -8.99 -1.24 -17.50
C ASP A 149 -8.59 -2.69 -17.19
N ASP A 150 -9.18 -3.67 -17.90
CA ASP A 150 -8.86 -5.09 -17.73
C ASP A 150 -7.37 -5.39 -17.99
N MET A 151 -6.76 -4.72 -18.98
CA MET A 151 -5.33 -4.86 -19.30
C MET A 151 -4.45 -4.28 -18.20
N ILE A 152 -4.70 -3.05 -17.78
CA ILE A 152 -3.95 -2.35 -16.73
C ILE A 152 -4.06 -3.13 -15.40
N GLN A 153 -5.27 -3.48 -15.00
CA GLN A 153 -5.52 -4.23 -13.76
C GLN A 153 -4.86 -5.62 -13.76
N THR A 154 -4.73 -6.26 -14.93
CA THR A 154 -4.03 -7.54 -15.03
C THR A 154 -2.55 -7.40 -14.68
N LEU A 155 -1.88 -6.35 -15.18
CA LEU A 155 -0.46 -6.12 -14.91
C LEU A 155 -0.22 -5.55 -13.51
N ASP A 156 -1.04 -4.62 -13.04
CA ASP A 156 -0.89 -4.06 -11.68
C ASP A 156 -1.10 -5.12 -10.60
N ARG A 157 -2.03 -6.06 -10.81
CA ARG A 157 -2.18 -7.21 -9.89
C ARG A 157 -0.96 -8.14 -9.91
N ALA A 158 -0.28 -8.30 -11.03
CA ALA A 158 0.97 -9.05 -11.06
C ALA A 158 2.08 -8.33 -10.27
N ILE A 159 2.14 -6.99 -10.35
CA ILE A 159 3.06 -6.19 -9.53
C ILE A 159 2.72 -6.30 -8.04
N ILE A 160 1.46 -6.07 -7.67
CA ILE A 160 1.02 -6.05 -6.27
C ILE A 160 1.12 -7.45 -5.68
N LEU A 161 0.44 -8.44 -6.26
CA LEU A 161 0.22 -9.75 -5.63
C LEU A 161 1.39 -10.73 -5.81
N ALA A 162 2.24 -10.51 -6.83
CA ALA A 162 3.34 -11.42 -7.19
C ALA A 162 4.68 -10.71 -7.38
N GLY A 163 4.78 -9.40 -7.10
CA GLY A 163 6.01 -8.63 -7.24
C GLY A 163 6.51 -8.44 -8.66
N ALA A 164 5.70 -8.78 -9.67
CA ALA A 164 6.17 -8.95 -11.04
C ALA A 164 7.39 -9.89 -11.13
N ALA A 165 7.33 -11.02 -10.42
CA ALA A 165 8.42 -11.98 -10.37
C ALA A 165 8.84 -12.49 -11.75
N GLY A 166 10.16 -12.55 -11.96
CA GLY A 166 10.80 -13.18 -13.09
C GLY A 166 11.96 -12.40 -13.67
N GLU A 167 13.07 -13.10 -13.85
CA GLU A 167 14.33 -12.54 -14.35
C GLU A 167 14.19 -12.11 -15.80
N LYS A 168 13.69 -13.00 -16.67
CA LYS A 168 13.51 -12.73 -18.10
C LYS A 168 12.25 -11.91 -18.39
N ARG A 169 11.17 -12.25 -17.67
CA ARG A 169 9.82 -11.70 -17.85
C ARG A 169 9.23 -11.47 -16.47
N GLY A 170 9.35 -10.23 -16.05
CA GLY A 170 8.90 -9.76 -14.75
C GLY A 170 8.77 -8.25 -14.81
N ARG A 171 9.35 -7.56 -13.82
CA ARG A 171 9.22 -6.12 -13.66
C ARG A 171 9.52 -5.29 -14.92
N VAL A 172 10.70 -5.51 -15.51
CA VAL A 172 11.16 -4.79 -16.70
C VAL A 172 10.21 -4.99 -17.89
N TRP A 173 9.69 -6.20 -18.05
CA TRP A 173 8.74 -6.51 -19.12
C TRP A 173 7.42 -5.76 -18.91
N ILE A 174 6.89 -5.76 -17.68
CA ILE A 174 5.63 -5.12 -17.34
C ILE A 174 5.71 -3.60 -17.50
N ASP A 175 6.76 -2.97 -16.99
CA ASP A 175 6.95 -1.51 -17.11
C ASP A 175 7.04 -1.10 -18.58
N ARG A 176 7.73 -1.88 -19.41
CA ARG A 176 7.79 -1.64 -20.86
C ARG A 176 6.43 -1.82 -21.53
N ALA A 177 5.66 -2.83 -21.14
CA ALA A 177 4.32 -3.07 -21.70
C ALA A 177 3.35 -1.92 -21.35
N LEU A 178 3.38 -1.43 -20.10
CA LEU A 178 2.59 -0.28 -19.68
C LEU A 178 3.02 1.00 -20.43
N ALA A 179 4.31 1.29 -20.54
CA ALA A 179 4.79 2.46 -21.28
C ALA A 179 4.32 2.43 -22.76
N LEU A 180 4.46 1.28 -23.42
CA LEU A 180 3.98 1.08 -24.79
C LEU A 180 2.46 1.19 -24.90
N LEU A 181 1.70 0.70 -23.92
CA LEU A 181 0.25 0.82 -23.88
C LEU A 181 -0.19 2.27 -23.72
N GLU A 182 0.55 3.07 -22.95
CA GLU A 182 0.32 4.50 -22.80
C GLU A 182 0.54 5.23 -24.13
N GLU A 183 1.67 4.96 -24.82
CA GLU A 183 1.94 5.51 -26.16
C GLU A 183 0.79 5.18 -27.13
N VAL A 184 0.35 3.92 -27.13
CA VAL A 184 -0.80 3.48 -27.94
C VAL A 184 -2.04 4.29 -27.56
N TRP A 185 -2.41 4.36 -26.28
CA TRP A 185 -3.60 5.07 -25.81
C TRP A 185 -3.58 6.57 -26.15
N GLN A 186 -2.43 7.23 -26.08
CA GLN A 186 -2.29 8.64 -26.40
C GLN A 186 -2.47 8.95 -27.89
N VAL A 187 -1.98 8.09 -28.79
CA VAL A 187 -2.21 8.19 -30.25
C VAL A 187 -3.68 7.94 -30.61
N SER A 188 -4.37 7.21 -29.74
CA SER A 188 -5.71 6.69 -29.93
C SER A 188 -6.82 7.62 -29.46
N SER A 189 -6.50 8.52 -28.53
CA SER A 189 -7.47 9.39 -27.88
C SER A 189 -7.83 10.58 -28.77
N PRO A 190 -9.13 10.84 -29.05
CA PRO A 190 -9.57 12.00 -29.83
C PRO A 190 -9.18 13.37 -29.26
N LEU A 191 -8.83 13.45 -27.96
CA LEU A 191 -8.47 14.70 -27.30
C LEU A 191 -7.15 15.29 -27.82
N ASN A 192 -6.25 14.48 -28.37
CA ASN A 192 -4.96 14.94 -28.88
C ASN A 192 -5.03 15.59 -30.27
N ASN A 193 -6.12 15.37 -31.05
CA ASN A 193 -6.28 16.02 -32.36
C ASN A 193 -6.59 17.52 -32.26
N THR A 194 -6.86 18.04 -31.07
CA THR A 194 -7.14 19.47 -30.82
C THR A 194 -5.90 20.32 -30.56
N LEU A 195 -4.72 19.72 -30.35
CA LEU A 195 -3.47 20.47 -30.12
C LEU A 195 -2.53 20.54 -31.35
N THR A 196 -2.83 19.81 -32.43
CA THR A 196 -1.99 19.77 -33.65
C THR A 196 -2.70 20.24 -34.92
N ALA A 197 -3.96 20.67 -34.83
CA ALA A 197 -4.69 21.29 -35.94
C ALA A 197 -4.69 22.83 -35.82
N THR A 198 -3.50 23.45 -35.77
CA THR A 198 -3.37 24.83 -36.24
C THR A 198 -2.90 24.77 -37.69
N SER A 199 -3.71 25.38 -38.55
CA SER A 199 -3.51 25.48 -39.99
C SER A 199 -2.11 25.96 -40.34
N ALA A 200 -1.56 25.39 -41.42
CA ALA A 200 -0.23 25.65 -41.98
C ALA A 200 -0.05 27.06 -42.58
N ASP A 201 -0.62 28.10 -41.98
CA ASP A 201 -0.55 29.45 -42.51
C ASP A 201 -0.61 30.50 -41.38
N GLU A 202 0.40 30.54 -40.50
CA GLU A 202 0.65 31.73 -39.68
C GLU A 202 2.14 31.91 -39.33
N ARG A 203 2.60 33.15 -39.51
CA ARG A 203 3.96 33.68 -39.30
C ARG A 203 4.56 33.30 -37.92
N PRO A 204 5.90 33.26 -37.78
CA PRO A 204 6.55 32.82 -36.55
C PRO A 204 6.31 33.82 -35.43
N GLN A 205 5.39 33.49 -34.51
CA GLN A 205 5.23 34.23 -33.27
C GLN A 205 6.27 33.77 -32.23
N LYS A 206 6.71 34.75 -31.44
CA LYS A 206 7.75 34.67 -30.42
C LYS A 206 7.56 33.45 -29.50
N LYS A 207 8.65 32.76 -29.20
CA LYS A 207 8.74 31.62 -28.25
C LYS A 207 7.88 31.88 -27.00
N PRO A 208 6.94 30.99 -26.64
CA PRO A 208 6.13 31.18 -25.45
C PRO A 208 7.00 30.97 -24.21
N LYS A 209 6.72 31.77 -23.16
CA LYS A 209 7.25 31.58 -21.81
C LYS A 209 7.00 30.14 -21.39
N THR A 210 7.94 29.54 -20.67
CA THR A 210 7.83 28.23 -20.02
C THR A 210 6.68 28.24 -19.00
N SER A 211 5.43 28.12 -19.46
CA SER A 211 4.26 28.03 -18.58
C SER A 211 4.10 26.58 -18.16
N ASN A 212 4.30 26.30 -16.87
CA ASN A 212 3.93 25.01 -16.28
C ASN A 212 2.44 24.73 -16.60
N PRO A 213 2.08 23.63 -17.29
CA PRO A 213 0.70 23.35 -17.70
C PRO A 213 -0.24 23.13 -16.51
N TRP A 214 0.30 22.95 -15.30
CA TRP A 214 -0.46 22.72 -14.08
C TRP A 214 -0.70 23.98 -13.24
N GLY A 215 -0.24 25.15 -13.71
CA GLY A 215 -0.30 26.41 -12.95
C GLY A 215 -1.70 26.80 -12.50
N GLU A 216 -2.71 26.57 -13.36
CA GLU A 216 -4.13 26.91 -13.08
C GLU A 216 -4.94 25.75 -12.52
N ALA A 217 -4.39 24.52 -12.47
CA ALA A 217 -5.12 23.36 -11.96
C ALA A 217 -5.36 23.48 -10.45
N PRO A 218 -6.50 22.99 -9.91
CA PRO A 218 -6.74 23.01 -8.47
C PRO A 218 -5.73 22.14 -7.71
N SER A 219 -5.32 22.59 -6.52
CA SER A 219 -4.54 21.78 -5.58
C SER A 219 -5.47 21.00 -4.64
N PHE A 220 -4.92 20.03 -3.90
CA PHE A 220 -5.63 19.45 -2.75
C PHE A 220 -6.05 20.50 -1.73
N SER A 221 -7.11 20.19 -0.97
CA SER A 221 -7.56 21.02 0.15
C SER A 221 -6.46 21.12 1.21
N SER A 222 -6.28 22.32 1.76
CA SER A 222 -5.43 22.58 2.92
C SER A 222 -6.22 22.51 4.23
N HIS A 223 -7.40 21.89 4.23
CA HIS A 223 -8.21 21.71 5.43
C HIS A 223 -7.50 20.78 6.43
N GLU A 224 -7.50 21.20 7.69
CA GLU A 224 -6.83 20.51 8.78
C GLU A 224 -7.79 20.42 9.97
N PRO A 225 -8.50 19.29 10.13
CA PRO A 225 -9.52 19.13 11.16
C PRO A 225 -8.97 19.29 12.58
N PHE A 226 -7.70 18.92 12.77
CA PHE A 226 -7.05 18.89 14.07
C PHE A 226 -5.53 19.04 13.90
N THR A 227 -4.91 19.87 14.75
CA THR A 227 -3.45 20.04 14.82
C THR A 227 -3.00 20.02 16.28
N PRO A 228 -2.21 19.03 16.71
CA PRO A 228 -1.60 19.02 18.03
C PRO A 228 -0.68 20.22 18.27
N GLU A 229 -0.59 20.68 19.52
CA GLU A 229 0.49 21.59 19.92
C GLU A 229 1.85 20.87 19.93
N VAL A 230 2.88 21.55 19.41
CA VAL A 230 4.28 21.10 19.48
C VAL A 230 4.86 21.62 20.79
N THR A 231 5.32 20.71 21.65
CA THR A 231 5.74 21.04 23.02
C THR A 231 7.24 20.88 23.26
N HIS A 232 7.89 19.99 22.50
CA HIS A 232 9.33 19.68 22.60
C HIS A 232 9.92 19.64 21.18
N PRO A 233 10.07 20.81 20.54
CA PRO A 233 10.35 20.89 19.12
C PRO A 233 11.67 20.19 18.76
N VAL A 234 11.61 19.33 17.73
CA VAL A 234 12.81 18.81 17.06
C VAL A 234 13.65 19.96 16.50
N ARG A 235 14.97 19.89 16.66
CA ARG A 235 15.92 20.87 16.14
C ARG A 235 15.77 21.01 14.62
N ARG A 236 15.85 22.24 14.11
CA ARG A 236 15.75 22.57 12.68
C ARG A 236 17.07 23.13 12.14
N VAL A 237 17.43 22.71 10.93
CA VAL A 237 18.53 23.24 10.12
C VAL A 237 18.06 23.47 8.68
N HIS A 238 18.75 24.31 7.93
CA HIS A 238 18.44 24.64 6.54
C HIS A 238 19.65 24.29 5.66
N ASP A 239 19.42 23.59 4.55
CA ASP A 239 20.44 23.22 3.56
C ASP A 239 21.75 22.71 4.17
N ILE A 240 21.65 21.73 5.08
CA ILE A 240 22.84 21.14 5.71
C ILE A 240 23.69 20.41 4.65
N PRO A 241 24.98 20.76 4.48
CA PRO A 241 25.89 20.03 3.60
C PRO A 241 26.12 18.59 4.04
N LEU A 242 26.53 17.73 3.11
CA LEU A 242 26.83 16.32 3.38
C LEU A 242 27.86 16.14 4.50
N GLU A 243 28.93 16.94 4.50
CA GLU A 243 30.02 16.88 5.49
C GLU A 243 29.57 17.30 6.90
N ASP A 244 28.72 18.32 6.99
CA ASP A 244 28.16 18.79 8.25
C ASP A 244 27.15 17.78 8.81
N PHE A 245 26.38 17.13 7.92
CA PHE A 245 25.48 16.07 8.33
C PHE A 245 26.25 14.82 8.79
N GLN A 246 27.35 14.43 8.12
CA GLN A 246 28.22 13.36 8.61
C GLN A 246 28.81 13.71 9.98
N THR A 247 29.31 14.94 10.14
CA THR A 247 29.82 15.42 11.43
C THR A 247 28.73 15.37 12.51
N TYR A 248 27.49 15.71 12.16
CA TYR A 248 26.34 15.60 13.05
C TYR A 248 26.07 14.15 13.46
N LEU A 249 26.15 13.19 12.54
CA LEU A 249 25.97 11.76 12.81
C LEU A 249 27.07 11.19 13.72
N ASP A 250 28.30 11.67 13.56
CA ASP A 250 29.47 11.25 14.34
C ASP A 250 29.51 11.90 15.74
N THR A 251 28.83 13.04 15.91
CA THR A 251 28.82 13.79 17.16
C THR A 251 27.75 13.27 18.11
N ARG A 252 28.13 13.00 19.36
CA ARG A 252 27.19 12.73 20.45
C ARG A 252 26.88 14.00 21.23
N GLU A 253 25.61 14.35 21.33
CA GLU A 253 25.14 15.26 22.38
C GLU A 253 25.25 14.56 23.75
N ALA A 254 25.58 15.31 24.80
CA ALA A 254 25.89 14.76 26.12
C ALA A 254 24.77 13.84 26.64
N ASP A 255 25.15 12.63 27.09
CA ASP A 255 24.31 11.53 27.57
C ASP A 255 23.46 10.78 26.52
N ALA A 256 23.45 11.17 25.24
CA ALA A 256 22.74 10.45 24.18
C ALA A 256 23.52 9.20 23.72
N LEU A 257 22.80 8.09 23.46
CA LEU A 257 23.44 6.87 22.93
C LEU A 257 23.64 6.90 21.41
N GLY A 258 23.12 7.91 20.71
CA GLY A 258 23.23 8.08 19.27
C GLY A 258 22.75 9.47 18.83
N PRO A 259 22.71 9.74 17.51
CA PRO A 259 22.23 11.01 17.00
C PRO A 259 20.76 11.23 17.35
N LEU A 260 20.36 12.50 17.39
CA LEU A 260 18.99 12.92 17.68
C LEU A 260 18.21 13.11 16.35
N PRO A 261 16.87 13.20 16.40
CA PRO A 261 16.09 13.61 15.25
C PRO A 261 16.43 15.04 14.83
N LEU A 262 16.37 15.29 13.53
CA LEU A 262 16.70 16.59 12.94
C LEU A 262 15.74 16.91 11.79
N VAL A 263 15.13 18.09 11.81
CA VAL A 263 14.37 18.59 10.65
C VAL A 263 15.27 19.44 9.77
N ILE A 264 15.31 19.11 8.48
CA ILE A 264 16.14 19.71 7.46
C ILE A 264 15.22 20.38 6.44
N THR A 265 15.33 21.70 6.29
CA THR A 265 14.59 22.47 5.30
C THR A 265 15.46 22.76 4.08
N GLY A 266 14.83 23.04 2.94
CA GLY A 266 15.53 23.38 1.67
C GLY A 266 16.07 22.17 0.89
N LEU A 267 16.37 21.04 1.56
CA LEU A 267 17.00 19.84 0.98
C LEU A 267 16.29 19.26 -0.27
N ILE A 268 14.96 19.37 -0.36
CA ILE A 268 14.17 18.82 -1.48
C ILE A 268 13.52 19.92 -2.34
N SER A 269 13.88 21.18 -2.14
CA SER A 269 13.21 22.34 -2.75
C SER A 269 13.21 22.31 -4.29
N ASP A 270 14.23 21.70 -4.89
CA ASP A 270 14.38 21.58 -6.35
C ASP A 270 13.68 20.35 -6.95
N TRP A 271 12.98 19.54 -6.15
CA TRP A 271 12.27 18.38 -6.68
C TRP A 271 11.20 18.79 -7.69
N PRO A 272 11.12 18.12 -8.86
CA PRO A 272 10.00 18.29 -9.79
C PRO A 272 8.63 18.11 -9.12
N ALA A 273 8.53 17.19 -8.15
CA ALA A 273 7.33 16.92 -7.36
C ALA A 273 6.75 18.16 -6.63
N LEU A 274 7.59 19.16 -6.32
CA LEU A 274 7.19 20.43 -5.71
C LEU A 274 6.95 21.54 -6.75
N THR A 275 7.49 21.39 -7.96
CA THR A 275 7.60 22.47 -8.95
C THR A 275 6.93 22.13 -10.28
N THR A 276 7.65 21.53 -11.22
CA THR A 276 7.21 21.30 -12.61
C THR A 276 6.21 20.15 -12.74
N HIS A 277 6.29 19.17 -11.83
CA HIS A 277 5.50 17.95 -11.77
C HIS A 277 4.73 17.88 -10.43
N PRO A 278 3.88 18.87 -10.14
CA PRO A 278 3.43 19.14 -8.78
C PRO A 278 2.49 18.05 -8.25
N TRP A 279 2.96 17.23 -7.31
CA TRP A 279 2.16 16.16 -6.70
C TRP A 279 0.94 16.68 -5.94
N ARG A 280 0.96 17.93 -5.49
CA ARG A 280 -0.20 18.60 -4.88
C ARG A 280 -1.39 18.81 -5.83
N LYS A 281 -1.21 18.57 -7.14
CA LYS A 281 -2.26 18.70 -8.15
C LYS A 281 -2.87 17.31 -8.43
N PRO A 282 -4.16 17.07 -8.10
CA PRO A 282 -4.82 15.80 -8.40
C PRO A 282 -4.77 15.44 -9.89
N SER A 283 -4.92 16.44 -10.77
CA SER A 283 -4.86 16.25 -12.22
C SER A 283 -3.50 15.75 -12.71
N TYR A 284 -2.40 16.18 -12.08
CA TYR A 284 -1.07 15.68 -12.39
C TYR A 284 -0.95 14.20 -12.02
N LEU A 285 -1.32 13.84 -10.78
CA LEU A 285 -1.23 12.44 -10.32
C LEU A 285 -2.13 11.51 -11.15
N LEU A 286 -3.34 11.96 -11.54
CA LEU A 286 -4.20 11.23 -12.46
C LEU A 286 -3.51 11.01 -13.81
N SER A 287 -2.88 12.05 -14.38
CA SER A 287 -2.17 11.92 -15.66
C SER A 287 -1.02 10.90 -15.59
N ARG A 288 -0.35 10.75 -14.44
CA ARG A 288 0.73 9.78 -14.23
C ARG A 288 0.24 8.36 -13.91
N THR A 289 -1.07 8.16 -13.83
CA THR A 289 -1.69 6.88 -13.44
C THR A 289 -2.74 6.42 -14.46
N PHE A 290 -2.53 6.69 -15.75
CA PHE A 290 -3.50 6.38 -16.82
C PHE A 290 -4.89 6.97 -16.53
N ASP A 291 -4.92 8.28 -16.23
CA ASP A 291 -6.09 9.00 -15.69
C ASP A 291 -6.71 8.32 -14.45
N GLY A 292 -5.87 7.79 -13.57
CA GLY A 292 -6.30 7.12 -12.33
C GLY A 292 -6.69 5.64 -12.48
N ARG A 293 -6.42 4.99 -13.61
CA ARG A 293 -6.74 3.56 -13.84
C ARG A 293 -5.76 2.59 -13.17
N ARG A 294 -4.54 3.03 -12.86
CA ARG A 294 -3.54 2.18 -12.17
C ARG A 294 -4.09 1.74 -10.82
N LEU A 295 -4.00 0.46 -10.48
CA LEU A 295 -4.43 -0.04 -9.17
C LEU A 295 -3.41 0.32 -8.10
N VAL A 296 -3.88 0.56 -6.88
CA VAL A 296 -3.04 0.72 -5.69
C VAL A 296 -3.66 0.01 -4.50
N PRO A 297 -2.84 -0.60 -3.61
CA PRO A 297 -3.32 -1.12 -2.34
C PRO A 297 -3.53 0.04 -1.34
N ILE A 298 -4.66 0.03 -0.67
CA ILE A 298 -5.07 1.05 0.31
C ILE A 298 -5.42 0.34 1.61
N GLU A 299 -4.83 0.80 2.70
CA GLU A 299 -5.23 0.42 4.05
C GLU A 299 -6.52 1.15 4.41
N VAL A 300 -7.48 0.43 5.00
CA VAL A 300 -8.79 0.97 5.38
C VAL A 300 -9.01 0.74 6.85
N GLY A 301 -9.26 1.82 7.59
CA GLY A 301 -9.40 1.82 9.04
C GLY A 301 -8.61 2.96 9.66
N ARG A 302 -8.69 3.10 10.99
CA ARG A 302 -7.95 4.15 11.70
C ARG A 302 -6.45 3.86 11.75
N SER A 303 -6.08 2.61 12.04
CA SER A 303 -4.70 2.19 12.26
C SER A 303 -4.55 0.68 12.01
N TYR A 304 -3.38 0.23 11.55
CA TYR A 304 -3.09 -1.19 11.31
C TYR A 304 -3.07 -2.08 12.55
N VAL A 305 -3.12 -1.47 13.75
CA VAL A 305 -3.24 -2.23 15.00
C VAL A 305 -4.70 -2.39 15.47
N ASP A 306 -5.65 -1.80 14.76
CA ASP A 306 -7.07 -1.81 15.14
C ASP A 306 -7.78 -3.04 14.53
N PRO A 307 -8.76 -3.64 15.22
CA PRO A 307 -9.41 -4.89 14.80
C PRO A 307 -10.26 -4.75 13.52
N ASP A 308 -10.66 -3.53 13.17
CA ASP A 308 -11.47 -3.24 12.00
C ASP A 308 -10.64 -2.78 10.79
N TRP A 309 -9.31 -2.86 10.91
CA TRP A 309 -8.37 -2.61 9.82
C TRP A 309 -8.47 -3.67 8.74
N GLY A 310 -8.35 -3.24 7.49
CA GLY A 310 -8.24 -4.11 6.34
C GLY A 310 -7.48 -3.45 5.21
N GLN A 311 -7.37 -4.16 4.09
CA GLN A 311 -6.73 -3.66 2.89
C GLN A 311 -7.61 -3.92 1.67
N GLU A 312 -7.65 -2.97 0.76
CA GLU A 312 -8.34 -3.09 -0.52
C GLU A 312 -7.44 -2.66 -1.67
N ILE A 313 -7.68 -3.20 -2.87
CA ILE A 313 -6.99 -2.78 -4.10
C ILE A 313 -8.01 -2.10 -4.99
N LEU A 314 -7.80 -0.81 -5.27
CA LEU A 314 -8.68 -0.01 -6.11
C LEU A 314 -7.90 0.86 -7.10
N PRO A 315 -8.55 1.34 -8.17
CA PRO A 315 -7.94 2.32 -9.07
C PRO A 315 -7.52 3.59 -8.31
N PHE A 316 -6.38 4.17 -8.65
CA PHE A 316 -5.83 5.37 -8.03
C PHE A 316 -6.81 6.55 -8.08
N GLY A 317 -7.51 6.73 -9.20
CA GLY A 317 -8.53 7.77 -9.33
C GLY A 317 -9.76 7.50 -8.46
N ALA A 318 -10.10 6.23 -8.24
CA ALA A 318 -11.11 5.85 -7.27
C ALA A 318 -10.62 6.19 -5.86
N PHE A 319 -9.36 5.92 -5.51
CA PHE A 319 -8.79 6.29 -4.21
C PHE A 319 -8.84 7.81 -3.98
N LEU A 320 -8.44 8.62 -4.96
CA LEU A 320 -8.53 10.08 -4.84
C LEU A 320 -9.96 10.53 -4.55
N LYS A 321 -10.93 10.05 -5.34
CA LYS A 321 -12.35 10.39 -5.16
C LYS A 321 -12.93 9.83 -3.86
N GLN A 322 -12.52 8.62 -3.50
CA GLN A 322 -13.10 7.82 -2.43
C GLN A 322 -12.45 8.04 -1.07
N HIS A 323 -11.30 8.69 -0.97
CA HIS A 323 -10.61 8.83 0.30
C HIS A 323 -9.89 10.18 0.48
N ILE A 324 -9.57 10.90 -0.60
CA ILE A 324 -8.77 12.15 -0.54
C ILE A 324 -9.60 13.42 -0.74
N THR A 325 -10.51 13.43 -1.72
CA THR A 325 -11.30 14.63 -2.02
C THR A 325 -12.31 14.94 -0.91
N ASP A 326 -12.50 16.24 -0.68
CA ASP A 326 -13.28 16.81 0.41
C ASP A 326 -14.71 16.23 0.47
N PRO A 327 -15.19 15.77 1.64
CA PRO A 327 -16.55 15.26 1.81
C PRO A 327 -17.66 16.29 1.52
N ASP A 328 -17.36 17.60 1.54
CA ASP A 328 -18.34 18.67 1.25
C ASP A 328 -18.65 18.84 -0.25
N ASP A 329 -18.13 17.97 -1.13
CA ASP A 329 -18.61 17.89 -2.51
C ASP A 329 -20.08 17.41 -2.53
N PRO A 330 -21.04 18.22 -3.04
CA PRO A 330 -22.46 17.86 -3.08
C PRO A 330 -22.78 16.59 -3.89
N GLN A 331 -21.81 16.00 -4.61
CA GLN A 331 -21.96 14.70 -5.28
C GLN A 331 -21.65 13.48 -4.40
N THR A 332 -21.10 13.65 -3.19
CA THR A 332 -20.69 12.54 -2.30
C THR A 332 -21.58 12.38 -1.07
N THR A 333 -22.90 12.37 -1.24
CA THR A 333 -23.86 12.12 -0.14
C THR A 333 -24.11 10.62 0.06
N THR A 334 -23.33 9.96 0.90
CA THR A 334 -23.71 8.65 1.50
C THR A 334 -23.49 8.65 3.00
N THR A 335 -24.55 8.34 3.73
CA THR A 335 -24.78 8.45 5.19
C THR A 335 -24.04 7.41 6.07
N THR A 336 -23.02 6.74 5.54
CA THR A 336 -22.17 5.82 6.33
C THR A 336 -20.83 6.51 6.62
N ALA A 337 -20.39 6.54 7.88
CA ALA A 337 -19.09 7.06 8.27
C ALA A 337 -18.00 6.42 7.39
N ARG A 338 -17.40 7.23 6.53
CA ARG A 338 -16.37 6.81 5.57
C ARG A 338 -15.13 6.42 6.37
N LYS A 339 -14.69 5.17 6.25
CA LYS A 339 -13.42 4.75 6.86
C LYS A 339 -12.26 5.47 6.18
N THR A 340 -11.25 5.84 6.96
CA THR A 340 -10.01 6.44 6.44
C THR A 340 -9.30 5.45 5.52
N GLY A 341 -8.94 5.90 4.32
CA GLY A 341 -8.11 5.17 3.37
C GLY A 341 -6.69 5.73 3.32
N TYR A 342 -5.69 4.90 3.54
CA TYR A 342 -4.28 5.29 3.57
C TYR A 342 -3.46 4.44 2.58
N LEU A 343 -2.87 5.08 1.57
CA LEU A 343 -1.86 4.44 0.72
C LEU A 343 -0.55 4.44 1.50
N ALA A 344 -0.31 3.35 2.21
CA ALA A 344 0.85 3.13 3.05
C ALA A 344 1.47 1.76 2.77
N GLN A 345 2.71 1.57 3.23
CA GLN A 345 3.41 0.27 3.22
C GLN A 345 3.48 -0.42 1.83
N HIS A 346 3.43 0.35 0.74
CA HIS A 346 3.54 -0.14 -0.63
C HIS A 346 4.64 0.63 -1.38
N PRO A 347 5.59 -0.05 -2.06
CA PRO A 347 6.68 0.60 -2.81
C PRO A 347 6.13 1.29 -4.08
N LEU A 348 5.41 2.39 -3.88
CA LEU A 348 4.64 3.10 -4.89
C LEU A 348 5.53 3.64 -5.99
N LEU A 349 6.73 4.11 -5.63
CA LEU A 349 7.68 4.70 -6.57
C LEU A 349 8.30 3.65 -7.48
N THR A 350 8.52 2.44 -6.96
CA THR A 350 8.83 1.31 -7.82
C THR A 350 7.61 1.04 -8.70
N HIS A 351 6.40 0.85 -8.13
CA HIS A 351 5.16 0.54 -8.88
C HIS A 351 4.77 1.56 -9.97
N LEU A 352 5.01 2.85 -9.74
CA LEU A 352 4.68 3.97 -10.63
C LEU A 352 5.97 4.73 -11.01
N PRO A 353 6.75 4.23 -11.99
CA PRO A 353 8.04 4.82 -12.34
C PRO A 353 7.97 6.30 -12.75
N ALA A 354 6.84 6.74 -13.31
CA ALA A 354 6.62 8.15 -13.65
C ALA A 354 6.71 9.07 -12.41
N LEU A 355 6.22 8.62 -11.24
CA LEU A 355 6.35 9.39 -10.00
C LEU A 355 7.78 9.30 -9.45
N ARG A 356 8.46 8.15 -9.59
CA ARG A 356 9.88 8.03 -9.19
C ARG A 356 10.79 9.04 -9.89
N GLN A 357 10.46 9.45 -11.12
CA GLN A 357 11.19 10.45 -11.89
C GLN A 357 10.99 11.89 -11.38
N ASP A 358 10.01 12.11 -10.50
CA ASP A 358 9.68 13.45 -9.98
C ASP A 358 10.48 13.81 -8.71
N ILE A 359 11.29 12.88 -8.22
CA ILE A 359 12.07 13.03 -6.99
C ILE A 359 13.54 12.72 -7.24
N LEU A 360 14.41 13.33 -6.45
CA LEU A 360 15.84 13.07 -6.43
C LEU A 360 16.21 12.31 -5.15
N LEU A 361 17.29 11.53 -5.18
CA LEU A 361 17.86 10.98 -3.95
C LEU A 361 18.59 12.12 -3.22
N PRO A 362 18.25 12.46 -1.97
CA PRO A 362 19.02 13.44 -1.21
C PRO A 362 20.44 12.91 -0.95
N ASP A 363 21.48 13.72 -1.18
CA ASP A 363 22.88 13.29 -1.01
C ASP A 363 23.19 12.73 0.39
N LEU A 364 22.45 13.18 1.40
CA LEU A 364 22.60 12.77 2.80
C LEU A 364 22.44 11.25 3.02
N VAL A 365 21.75 10.54 2.11
CA VAL A 365 21.59 9.07 2.19
C VAL A 365 22.90 8.31 1.91
N TYR A 366 23.94 8.99 1.43
CA TYR A 366 25.27 8.43 1.18
C TYR A 366 26.26 8.68 2.34
N THR A 367 25.77 9.17 3.48
CA THR A 367 26.55 9.22 4.72
C THR A 367 26.81 7.81 5.27
N THR A 368 27.76 7.71 6.20
CA THR A 368 28.01 6.49 7.00
C THR A 368 27.42 6.71 8.39
N PRO A 369 26.12 6.40 8.61
CA PRO A 369 25.49 6.67 9.88
C PRO A 369 25.92 5.62 10.94
N PRO A 370 25.81 5.92 12.24
CA PRO A 370 26.20 4.99 13.28
C PRO A 370 25.26 3.77 13.32
N PRO A 371 25.74 2.61 13.82
CA PRO A 371 24.90 1.43 13.98
C PRO A 371 23.80 1.65 15.02
N HIS A 372 22.86 0.69 15.11
CA HIS A 372 21.78 0.75 16.08
C HIS A 372 22.33 0.92 17.52
N PRO A 373 21.83 1.90 18.30
CA PRO A 373 22.41 2.28 19.60
C PRO A 373 22.25 1.21 20.68
N ILE A 374 21.30 0.29 20.50
CA ILE A 374 21.06 -0.88 21.36
C ILE A 374 21.29 -2.15 20.53
N PRO A 375 22.11 -3.13 20.95
CA PRO A 375 22.30 -4.35 20.18
C PRO A 375 20.96 -5.06 19.96
N PRO A 376 20.60 -5.43 18.71
CA PRO A 376 19.44 -6.27 18.50
C PRO A 376 19.62 -7.59 19.25
N PRO A 377 18.57 -8.19 19.83
CA PRO A 377 18.68 -9.53 20.39
C PRO A 377 19.17 -10.49 19.30
N PRO A 378 19.90 -11.58 19.63
CA PRO A 378 20.61 -12.44 18.65
C PRO A 378 19.79 -13.05 17.49
N LYS A 379 18.47 -12.84 17.45
CA LYS A 379 17.55 -13.30 16.40
C LYS A 379 16.91 -12.18 15.56
N ALA A 380 17.14 -10.90 15.88
CA ALA A 380 16.44 -9.79 15.22
C ALA A 380 17.15 -9.23 13.97
N GLN A 381 18.32 -9.75 13.60
CA GLN A 381 19.14 -9.24 12.48
C GLN A 381 18.55 -9.48 11.06
N ALA A 382 17.31 -9.95 10.92
CA ALA A 382 16.73 -10.24 9.61
C ALA A 382 15.26 -9.79 9.40
N GLN A 383 14.61 -9.12 10.36
CA GLN A 383 13.12 -9.10 10.34
C GLN A 383 12.37 -7.79 10.54
N ALA A 384 12.99 -6.66 10.83
CA ALA A 384 12.23 -5.51 11.31
C ALA A 384 11.85 -4.48 10.23
N GLN A 385 11.35 -4.86 9.05
CA GLN A 385 10.46 -3.91 8.34
C GLN A 385 9.17 -3.77 9.16
N ALA A 386 8.58 -2.57 9.28
CA ALA A 386 7.18 -2.40 9.73
C ALA A 386 6.35 -3.55 9.14
N PRO A 387 5.51 -4.25 9.92
CA PRO A 387 4.99 -5.58 9.59
C PRO A 387 4.49 -5.61 8.16
N ALA A 388 5.35 -6.08 7.24
CA ALA A 388 4.94 -6.36 5.88
C ALA A 388 3.93 -7.48 6.03
N GLN A 389 2.68 -7.15 5.72
CA GLN A 389 1.54 -8.04 5.92
C GLN A 389 1.86 -9.44 5.35
N PRO A 390 1.41 -10.52 5.99
CA PRO A 390 1.49 -11.90 5.48
C PRO A 390 0.68 -12.16 4.20
N HIS A 391 0.25 -11.12 3.51
CA HIS A 391 -0.57 -11.19 2.33
C HIS A 391 -0.23 -9.96 1.48
N LEU A 392 0.41 -10.24 0.34
CA LEU A 392 0.45 -9.41 -0.87
C LEU A 392 1.65 -8.47 -1.13
N HIS A 393 2.87 -8.65 -0.59
CA HIS A 393 4.05 -7.92 -1.15
C HIS A 393 5.40 -8.64 -0.99
N PRO A 394 6.20 -8.84 -2.08
CA PRO A 394 7.58 -9.31 -1.99
C PRO A 394 8.62 -8.23 -1.69
N PRO A 395 9.66 -8.54 -0.89
CA PRO A 395 10.92 -7.81 -0.90
C PRO A 395 11.78 -8.18 -2.15
N PRO A 396 12.77 -7.36 -2.54
CA PRO A 396 13.68 -7.65 -3.64
C PRO A 396 14.51 -8.92 -3.35
N LEU A 397 14.70 -9.75 -4.39
CA LEU A 397 15.52 -10.95 -4.35
C LEU A 397 17.00 -10.56 -4.16
N ALA A 398 17.62 -11.08 -3.10
CA ALA A 398 19.06 -11.05 -2.93
C ALA A 398 19.73 -11.86 -4.04
N ALA A 399 20.65 -11.23 -4.79
CA ALA A 399 21.46 -11.91 -5.77
C ALA A 399 22.42 -12.89 -5.05
N THR A 400 22.38 -14.17 -5.42
CA THR A 400 23.45 -15.11 -5.08
C THR A 400 24.64 -14.85 -6.01
N PRO A 401 25.88 -14.79 -5.50
CA PRO A 401 27.04 -14.58 -6.35
C PRO A 401 27.23 -15.78 -7.30
N PRO A 402 27.48 -15.55 -8.60
CA PRO A 402 27.83 -16.63 -9.52
C PRO A 402 29.28 -17.09 -9.27
N ASP A 403 29.48 -18.40 -9.39
CA ASP A 403 30.81 -19.01 -9.45
C ASP A 403 31.60 -18.50 -10.66
N GLU A 404 32.91 -18.36 -10.48
CA GLU A 404 33.87 -17.77 -11.42
C GLU A 404 34.02 -18.60 -12.70
N ASP A 405 33.46 -18.11 -13.82
CA ASP A 405 33.86 -18.52 -15.17
C ASP A 405 34.45 -17.29 -15.89
N GLU A 406 35.76 -17.34 -16.15
CA GLU A 406 36.50 -16.35 -16.94
C GLU A 406 36.14 -16.47 -18.43
N ASP A 407 35.29 -15.56 -18.94
CA ASP A 407 35.33 -14.96 -20.29
C ASP A 407 33.99 -14.25 -20.62
N ALA A 408 33.75 -13.07 -20.03
CA ALA A 408 32.61 -12.22 -20.37
C ALA A 408 33.07 -10.83 -20.88
N PRO A 409 32.43 -10.27 -21.92
CA PRO A 409 32.85 -9.03 -22.57
C PRO A 409 32.58 -7.82 -21.67
N GLU A 410 33.42 -6.79 -21.83
CA GLU A 410 33.44 -5.52 -21.09
C GLU A 410 32.02 -4.89 -20.95
N LEU A 411 31.44 -5.05 -19.76
CA LEU A 411 30.14 -4.50 -19.36
C LEU A 411 30.31 -3.11 -18.74
N THR A 412 29.39 -2.21 -19.10
CA THR A 412 29.33 -0.81 -18.64
C THR A 412 29.23 -0.67 -17.11
N PRO A 413 29.71 0.43 -16.50
CA PRO A 413 29.91 0.58 -15.04
C PRO A 413 28.66 0.56 -14.14
N ASP A 414 27.46 0.37 -14.69
CA ASP A 414 26.18 0.62 -13.98
C ASP A 414 25.59 -0.59 -13.24
N LEU A 415 26.29 -1.73 -13.13
CA LEU A 415 25.69 -2.97 -12.57
C LEU A 415 26.41 -3.57 -11.34
N LEU A 416 27.27 -2.83 -10.64
CA LEU A 416 27.97 -3.31 -9.43
C LEU A 416 27.58 -2.60 -8.11
N LEU A 417 26.39 -2.00 -8.01
CA LEU A 417 25.92 -1.31 -6.80
C LEU A 417 24.49 -1.74 -6.40
N THR A 418 24.23 -3.02 -6.15
CA THR A 418 22.85 -3.45 -5.86
C THR A 418 22.47 -3.55 -4.37
N ASP A 419 23.41 -3.34 -3.44
CA ASP A 419 23.12 -3.32 -1.99
C ASP A 419 23.31 -1.93 -1.32
N GLN A 420 23.69 -0.90 -2.09
CA GLN A 420 24.00 0.45 -1.55
C GLN A 420 22.93 1.52 -1.83
N GLU A 421 21.87 1.23 -2.59
CA GLU A 421 20.82 2.22 -2.83
C GLU A 421 19.82 2.27 -1.66
N PRO A 422 19.37 3.48 -1.25
CA PRO A 422 18.37 3.61 -0.21
C PRO A 422 17.05 2.96 -0.63
N LYS A 423 16.34 2.34 0.32
CA LYS A 423 14.99 1.81 0.08
C LYS A 423 13.99 2.94 0.18
N LEU A 424 13.14 3.08 -0.84
CA LEU A 424 12.14 4.14 -0.91
C LEU A 424 10.75 3.61 -0.58
N ASN A 425 9.99 4.39 0.17
CA ASN A 425 8.56 4.13 0.38
C ASN A 425 7.75 5.41 0.37
N ALA A 426 6.50 5.33 -0.11
CA ALA A 426 5.60 6.47 -0.20
C ALA A 426 4.44 6.31 0.76
N TRP A 427 3.95 7.44 1.27
CA TRP A 427 2.81 7.51 2.18
C TRP A 427 1.86 8.59 1.69
N PHE A 428 0.64 8.23 1.31
CA PHE A 428 -0.34 9.17 0.78
C PHE A 428 -1.72 8.93 1.39
N GLY A 429 -2.29 9.95 2.04
CA GLY A 429 -3.59 9.84 2.71
C GLY A 429 -4.26 11.17 3.00
N PRO A 430 -5.55 11.14 3.41
CA PRO A 430 -6.29 12.32 3.85
C PRO A 430 -5.81 12.84 5.22
N PRO A 431 -6.33 13.98 5.70
CA PRO A 431 -6.19 14.35 7.10
C PRO A 431 -6.64 13.22 8.03
N GLY A 432 -5.93 13.01 9.14
CA GLY A 432 -6.27 12.02 10.16
C GLY A 432 -5.70 10.62 9.95
N THR A 433 -4.95 10.34 8.89
CA THR A 433 -4.21 9.06 8.80
C THR A 433 -3.20 8.91 9.93
N ILE A 434 -3.13 7.73 10.54
CA ILE A 434 -2.23 7.45 11.65
C ILE A 434 -1.26 6.33 11.25
N THR A 435 0.02 6.55 11.49
CA THR A 435 1.01 5.48 11.64
C THR A 435 1.32 5.37 13.14
N PRO A 436 0.87 4.28 13.80
CA PRO A 436 1.13 4.01 15.21
C PRO A 436 2.59 4.14 15.60
N LEU A 437 2.83 4.28 16.90
CA LEU A 437 4.17 4.37 17.45
C LEU A 437 4.98 3.11 17.14
N HIS A 438 6.06 3.22 16.38
CA HIS A 438 6.86 2.09 15.93
C HIS A 438 8.34 2.45 15.72
N THR A 439 9.18 1.46 15.43
CA THR A 439 10.60 1.61 15.08
C THR A 439 10.88 0.99 13.71
N ASP A 440 11.85 1.59 13.01
CA ASP A 440 12.42 1.06 11.77
C ASP A 440 13.83 0.51 12.03
N PRO A 441 14.31 -0.46 11.23
CA PRO A 441 15.62 -1.08 11.38
C PRO A 441 16.70 -0.30 10.59
N HIS A 442 16.35 0.89 10.13
CA HIS A 442 17.11 1.73 9.23
C HIS A 442 17.11 3.17 9.75
N HIS A 443 18.11 3.94 9.35
CA HIS A 443 18.00 5.40 9.37
C HIS A 443 16.98 5.83 8.32
N ASN A 444 16.24 6.92 8.55
CA ASN A 444 15.19 7.37 7.64
C ASN A 444 15.25 8.89 7.41
N LEU A 445 15.16 9.31 6.15
CA LEU A 445 14.79 10.67 5.77
C LEU A 445 13.33 10.65 5.33
N LEU A 446 12.44 11.17 6.16
CA LEU A 446 11.03 11.33 5.83
C LEU A 446 10.81 12.71 5.19
N ALA A 447 10.78 12.74 3.86
CA ALA A 447 10.56 13.93 3.05
C ALA A 447 9.07 14.22 2.85
N GLN A 448 8.60 15.39 3.29
CA GLN A 448 7.20 15.81 3.18
C GLN A 448 6.98 16.58 1.86
N VAL A 449 6.28 15.97 0.91
CA VAL A 449 6.11 16.53 -0.46
C VAL A 449 4.81 17.32 -0.61
N VAL A 450 3.73 16.90 0.05
CA VAL A 450 2.42 17.58 0.01
C VAL A 450 1.84 17.63 1.40
N GLY A 451 1.28 18.76 1.80
CA GLY A 451 0.56 18.91 3.06
C GLY A 451 1.46 18.79 4.30
N ARG A 452 0.86 18.45 5.44
CA ARG A 452 1.55 18.45 6.75
C ARG A 452 1.33 17.18 7.56
N LYS A 453 2.34 16.82 8.35
CA LYS A 453 2.28 15.71 9.31
C LYS A 453 2.78 16.15 10.68
N TYR A 454 2.13 15.68 11.74
CA TYR A 454 2.67 15.71 13.09
C TYR A 454 3.47 14.43 13.34
N VAL A 455 4.65 14.57 13.93
CA VAL A 455 5.52 13.45 14.32
C VAL A 455 5.93 13.61 15.77
N ARG A 456 5.78 12.55 16.57
CA ARG A 456 6.33 12.46 17.93
C ARG A 456 7.35 11.33 18.00
N LEU A 457 8.52 11.59 18.57
CA LEU A 457 9.63 10.65 18.65
C LEU A 457 10.12 10.44 20.08
N TYR A 458 10.48 9.19 20.39
CA TYR A 458 11.06 8.79 21.67
C TYR A 458 12.38 8.05 21.41
N ALA A 459 13.41 8.42 22.17
CA ALA A 459 14.71 7.76 22.07
C ALA A 459 14.60 6.29 22.52
N PRO A 460 15.36 5.36 21.92
CA PRO A 460 15.30 3.94 22.30
C PRO A 460 15.72 3.69 23.76
N TRP A 461 16.50 4.58 24.35
CA TRP A 461 16.93 4.53 25.76
C TRP A 461 16.04 5.34 26.72
N ALA A 462 15.02 6.04 26.21
CA ALA A 462 14.17 6.89 27.03
C ALA A 462 13.46 6.08 28.14
N GLY A 463 13.36 6.67 29.33
CA GLY A 463 12.73 6.04 30.50
C GLY A 463 13.40 4.74 30.96
N GLY A 464 14.70 4.55 30.70
CA GLY A 464 15.42 3.32 31.05
C GLY A 464 15.02 2.10 30.22
N GLY A 465 14.58 2.32 28.97
CA GLY A 465 14.07 1.27 28.07
C GLY A 465 12.58 0.96 28.22
N ALA A 466 11.84 1.77 28.99
CA ALA A 466 10.40 1.60 29.17
C ALA A 466 9.60 1.66 27.86
N VAL A 467 10.07 2.45 26.87
CA VAL A 467 9.44 2.51 25.54
C VAL A 467 9.61 1.16 24.80
N ALA A 468 10.80 0.57 24.86
CA ALA A 468 11.06 -0.74 24.27
C ALA A 468 10.29 -1.87 24.98
N ALA A 469 10.06 -1.76 26.29
CA ALA A 469 9.25 -2.69 27.06
C ALA A 469 7.76 -2.72 26.64
N GLN A 470 7.34 -1.76 25.82
CA GLN A 470 5.97 -1.60 25.32
C GLN A 470 5.81 -2.05 23.88
N ALA A 471 6.86 -2.63 23.30
CA ALA A 471 6.79 -3.36 22.04
C ALA A 471 5.70 -4.44 22.10
N ARG A 472 4.95 -4.58 21.02
CA ARG A 472 4.06 -5.71 20.82
C ARG A 472 4.90 -6.98 20.64
N GLY A 473 4.32 -8.12 21.00
CA GLY A 473 4.97 -9.41 20.83
C GLY A 473 4.65 -10.01 19.47
N ARG A 474 4.60 -11.34 19.42
CA ARG A 474 4.06 -12.05 18.25
C ARG A 474 2.53 -12.10 18.32
N GLU A 475 1.85 -11.62 17.30
CA GLU A 475 0.39 -11.59 17.18
C GLU A 475 -0.02 -12.28 15.86
N GLY A 476 -0.91 -13.28 15.91
CA GLY A 476 -1.39 -13.97 14.70
C GLY A 476 -0.29 -14.63 13.84
N GLY A 477 0.88 -14.95 14.43
CA GLY A 477 2.03 -15.49 13.71
C GLY A 477 2.98 -14.43 13.13
N VAL A 478 2.62 -13.14 13.19
CA VAL A 478 3.41 -11.98 12.76
C VAL A 478 4.18 -11.41 13.94
N ASP A 479 5.45 -11.06 13.73
CA ASP A 479 6.23 -10.36 14.74
C ASP A 479 5.87 -8.87 14.72
N MET A 480 5.28 -8.38 15.82
CA MET A 480 4.93 -6.96 16.00
C MET A 480 5.93 -6.27 16.96
N GLY A 481 7.10 -6.86 17.19
CA GLY A 481 8.18 -6.38 18.06
C GLY A 481 8.63 -4.94 17.85
N ASN A 482 8.38 -4.38 16.67
CA ASN A 482 8.74 -3.00 16.33
C ASN A 482 7.57 -2.00 16.50
N THR A 483 6.37 -2.45 16.87
CA THR A 483 5.17 -1.60 17.04
C THR A 483 4.79 -1.52 18.51
N SER A 484 4.37 -0.36 19.01
CA SER A 484 4.03 -0.17 20.42
C SER A 484 2.61 -0.65 20.75
N ARG A 485 2.40 -1.06 22.01
CA ARG A 485 1.08 -1.23 22.62
C ARG A 485 0.43 0.10 22.98
N VAL A 486 1.23 1.15 23.13
CA VAL A 486 0.74 2.48 23.49
C VAL A 486 0.23 3.20 22.25
N ASP A 487 -1.06 3.55 22.30
CA ASP A 487 -1.69 4.43 21.32
C ASP A 487 -1.53 5.88 21.78
N VAL A 488 -0.67 6.63 21.09
CA VAL A 488 -0.40 8.03 21.41
C VAL A 488 -1.66 8.89 21.26
N GLY A 489 -2.48 8.65 20.23
CA GLY A 489 -3.68 9.44 20.00
C GLY A 489 -4.71 9.27 21.13
N VAL A 490 -4.89 8.04 21.60
CA VAL A 490 -5.78 7.75 22.75
C VAL A 490 -5.18 8.28 24.06
N LEU A 491 -3.87 8.11 24.26
CA LEU A 491 -3.17 8.59 25.47
C LEU A 491 -3.28 10.11 25.64
N GLU A 492 -3.22 10.87 24.53
CA GLU A 492 -3.36 12.32 24.54
C GLU A 492 -4.82 12.79 24.56
N GLY A 493 -5.79 11.88 24.42
CA GLY A 493 -7.22 12.21 24.30
C GLY A 493 -7.59 12.84 22.95
N TRP A 494 -6.80 12.62 21.90
CA TRP A 494 -7.10 13.08 20.53
C TRP A 494 -8.04 12.13 19.78
N ASP A 495 -8.01 10.85 20.15
CA ASP A 495 -8.82 9.81 19.53
C ASP A 495 -9.59 9.05 20.62
N ASP A 496 -10.78 8.54 20.26
CA ASP A 496 -11.54 7.65 21.13
C ASP A 496 -10.83 6.29 21.23
N GLY A 497 -10.73 5.75 22.45
CA GLY A 497 -10.20 4.40 22.66
C GLY A 497 -11.07 3.35 21.96
N ALA A 498 -10.44 2.33 21.36
CA ALA A 498 -11.18 1.20 20.83
C ALA A 498 -12.01 0.57 21.94
N VAL A 499 -13.34 0.51 21.76
CA VAL A 499 -14.26 -0.18 22.67
C VAL A 499 -14.02 -1.69 22.54
N GLY A 500 -12.95 -2.19 23.15
CA GLY A 500 -12.70 -3.59 23.41
C GLY A 500 -13.36 -3.95 24.73
N GLY A 501 -14.20 -4.98 24.72
CA GLY A 501 -14.99 -5.39 25.89
C GLY A 501 -14.14 -5.99 27.01
N ASP A 502 -13.85 -5.17 28.01
CA ASP A 502 -13.71 -5.57 29.41
C ASP A 502 -14.01 -4.34 30.28
N GLY A 503 -15.30 -4.17 30.56
CA GLY A 503 -15.78 -3.18 31.52
C GLY A 503 -15.25 -3.51 32.91
N LEU A 504 -14.14 -2.90 33.30
CA LEU A 504 -13.92 -2.53 34.68
C LEU A 504 -14.61 -1.19 34.88
N VAL A 505 -15.91 -1.26 35.17
CA VAL A 505 -16.65 -0.15 35.74
C VAL A 505 -15.96 0.17 37.06
N GLY A 506 -15.37 1.36 37.14
CA GLY A 506 -14.96 1.94 38.40
C GLY A 506 -16.20 2.19 39.23
N ASP A 507 -16.29 1.50 40.36
CA ASP A 507 -17.17 1.90 41.46
C ASP A 507 -16.64 3.22 42.00
N ASP A 508 -17.41 4.29 41.88
CA ASP A 508 -17.35 5.43 42.79
C ASP A 508 -18.76 6.02 42.99
N ASP A 509 -19.06 6.19 44.27
CA ASP A 509 -19.94 7.17 44.91
C ASP A 509 -21.46 6.88 45.09
N ASP A 510 -21.75 6.41 46.31
CA ASP A 510 -22.56 7.10 47.33
C ASP A 510 -23.97 7.60 46.96
N ALA A 511 -24.98 6.81 47.36
CA ALA A 511 -26.30 7.33 47.71
C ALA A 511 -26.82 6.65 48.99
N VAL A 512 -26.78 7.39 50.10
CA VAL A 512 -27.44 7.08 51.37
C VAL A 512 -28.91 7.49 51.30
N TRP A 513 -29.85 6.55 51.49
CA TRP A 513 -31.05 6.80 52.32
C TRP A 513 -31.82 5.51 52.74
N ASP A 514 -31.69 5.20 54.02
CA ASP A 514 -32.69 4.82 55.06
C ASP A 514 -33.94 3.96 54.74
N GLY A 515 -34.20 2.96 55.61
CA GLY A 515 -35.56 2.45 55.86
C GLY A 515 -35.81 0.93 55.93
N GLY A 516 -35.40 0.25 57.00
CA GLY A 516 -36.34 -0.48 57.89
C GLY A 516 -37.02 -1.84 57.53
N TRP A 517 -36.71 -2.83 58.37
CA TRP A 517 -37.59 -3.87 59.01
C TRP A 517 -37.94 -5.22 58.34
N GLY A 518 -37.53 -6.29 59.05
CA GLY A 518 -38.18 -7.62 59.17
C GLY A 518 -37.76 -8.67 58.14
N GLY A 519 -37.33 -9.89 58.44
CA GLY A 519 -37.38 -10.68 59.67
C GLY A 519 -37.61 -12.15 59.25
N GLU A 520 -36.72 -13.06 59.71
CA GLU A 520 -36.94 -14.50 59.94
C GLU A 520 -37.20 -15.43 58.71
N SER A 521 -36.75 -16.69 58.66
CA SER A 521 -35.89 -17.53 59.51
C SER A 521 -35.70 -18.90 58.81
N GLY A 522 -34.63 -19.62 59.17
CA GLY A 522 -34.54 -21.09 59.17
C GLY A 522 -33.78 -21.71 57.99
N GLY A 523 -32.67 -22.42 58.17
CA GLY A 523 -32.02 -22.88 59.39
C GLY A 523 -30.81 -23.76 59.07
N ASP A 524 -29.88 -23.79 60.03
CA ASP A 524 -28.73 -24.69 60.24
C ASP A 524 -28.95 -26.16 59.86
N GLY A 525 -27.93 -26.98 59.59
CA GLY A 525 -26.49 -26.82 59.76
C GLY A 525 -25.81 -28.18 59.99
N GLY A 526 -24.55 -28.30 59.55
CA GLY A 526 -23.47 -29.22 59.99
C GLY A 526 -23.69 -30.74 59.93
N GLY A 527 -22.77 -31.60 59.50
CA GLY A 527 -21.34 -31.51 59.21
C GLY A 527 -20.64 -32.81 59.67
N GLY A 528 -19.57 -33.23 58.97
CA GLY A 528 -18.47 -33.99 59.60
C GLY A 528 -18.08 -35.37 59.02
N GLY A 529 -16.82 -35.45 58.56
CA GLY A 529 -15.93 -36.64 58.50
C GLY A 529 -16.05 -37.51 57.24
N GLY A 530 -15.00 -37.95 56.55
CA GLY A 530 -13.56 -37.99 56.79
C GLY A 530 -12.98 -39.20 56.02
N GLU A 531 -11.94 -38.94 55.21
CA GLU A 531 -10.77 -39.75 54.80
C GLU A 531 -10.78 -41.26 54.38
N GLU A 532 -9.82 -41.52 53.47
CA GLU A 532 -9.01 -42.73 53.16
C GLU A 532 -9.37 -43.78 52.05
N GLU A 533 -8.46 -43.79 51.06
CA GLU A 533 -7.69 -44.88 50.40
C GLU A 533 -8.32 -46.13 49.74
N GLY A 534 -7.73 -46.50 48.58
CA GLY A 534 -7.20 -47.88 48.39
C GLY A 534 -7.48 -48.61 47.06
N GLY A 535 -6.46 -48.72 46.19
CA GLY A 535 -6.09 -49.89 45.34
C GLY A 535 -7.05 -50.37 44.23
N GLU A 536 -6.68 -51.15 43.20
CA GLU A 536 -5.40 -51.70 42.73
C GLU A 536 -5.65 -52.39 41.35
N LYS A 537 -4.61 -52.41 40.50
CA LYS A 537 -4.23 -53.45 39.51
C LYS A 537 -5.20 -53.99 38.42
N GLY A 538 -4.69 -53.93 37.18
CA GLY A 538 -4.11 -55.15 36.56
C GLY A 538 -4.57 -55.54 35.14
N ARG A 539 -3.61 -55.55 34.19
CA ARG A 539 -3.31 -56.55 33.13
C ARG A 539 -4.43 -56.92 32.11
N SER A 540 -4.19 -57.36 30.87
CA SER A 540 -3.07 -57.47 29.92
C SER A 540 -3.58 -58.34 28.75
N GLY A 541 -2.98 -58.20 27.56
CA GLY A 541 -3.04 -59.21 26.47
C GLY A 541 -4.17 -58.96 25.48
N GLY A 542 -3.92 -58.70 24.20
CA GLY A 542 -3.23 -59.59 23.25
C GLY A 542 -4.32 -60.41 22.53
N GLY A 543 -4.43 -60.55 21.22
CA GLY A 543 -3.65 -60.24 20.02
C GLY A 543 -4.28 -61.04 18.88
N LYS A 544 -3.77 -60.85 17.65
CA LYS A 544 -3.94 -61.72 16.45
C LYS A 544 -5.29 -61.62 15.72
N ASP A 545 -5.32 -61.07 14.51
CA ASP A 545 -4.88 -61.61 13.20
C ASP A 545 -5.99 -62.40 12.49
N GLY A 546 -6.20 -62.09 11.21
CA GLY A 546 -6.52 -63.12 10.22
C GLY A 546 -7.67 -62.83 9.24
N GLY A 547 -7.30 -62.78 7.95
CA GLY A 547 -8.07 -63.36 6.83
C GLY A 547 -9.15 -62.47 6.23
N GLU A 548 -8.96 -61.78 5.10
CA GLU A 548 -8.86 -62.28 3.72
C GLU A 548 -10.17 -62.95 3.21
N LYS A 549 -10.89 -62.28 2.28
CA LYS A 549 -11.06 -62.70 0.86
C LYS A 549 -12.30 -62.10 0.16
N ASP A 550 -12.01 -61.59 -1.04
CA ASP A 550 -12.70 -61.73 -2.32
C ASP A 550 -14.19 -61.41 -2.51
N GLY A 551 -14.42 -60.45 -3.42
CA GLY A 551 -15.00 -60.80 -4.73
C GLY A 551 -16.48 -60.49 -4.93
N GLY A 552 -16.78 -59.48 -5.75
CA GLY A 552 -18.14 -59.23 -6.24
C GLY A 552 -18.23 -58.08 -7.24
N LYS A 553 -18.16 -58.41 -8.53
CA LYS A 553 -18.27 -57.52 -9.69
C LYS A 553 -19.75 -57.32 -10.07
N LYS A 554 -20.21 -56.08 -10.31
CA LYS A 554 -20.98 -55.62 -11.50
C LYS A 554 -21.67 -54.26 -11.32
N ASP A 555 -21.31 -53.37 -12.24
CA ASP A 555 -22.12 -52.46 -13.07
C ASP A 555 -23.19 -51.52 -12.48
N GLY A 556 -22.98 -50.22 -12.79
CA GLY A 556 -23.99 -49.39 -13.45
C GLY A 556 -24.82 -48.45 -12.57
N GLY A 557 -24.45 -47.17 -12.50
CA GLY A 557 -25.27 -46.14 -11.87
C GLY A 557 -24.80 -44.71 -12.16
N LYS A 558 -25.32 -44.14 -13.25
CA LYS A 558 -25.20 -42.73 -13.64
C LYS A 558 -25.88 -41.86 -12.56
N MET A 559 -25.17 -40.94 -11.90
CA MET A 559 -25.77 -39.97 -10.99
C MET A 559 -25.58 -38.52 -11.45
N HIS A 560 -26.71 -37.82 -11.43
CA HIS A 560 -26.91 -36.42 -11.77
C HIS A 560 -26.31 -35.47 -10.74
N GLY A 561 -25.89 -34.29 -11.22
CA GLY A 561 -25.31 -33.23 -10.42
C GLY A 561 -26.27 -32.54 -9.45
N ALA A 562 -25.74 -32.19 -8.29
CA ALA A 562 -26.36 -31.27 -7.35
C ALA A 562 -25.89 -29.83 -7.62
N LYS A 563 -26.86 -28.96 -7.87
CA LYS A 563 -26.73 -27.51 -8.09
C LYS A 563 -26.37 -26.79 -6.79
N ARG A 564 -25.32 -25.96 -6.82
CA ARG A 564 -25.05 -24.94 -5.79
C ARG A 564 -26.00 -23.75 -5.97
N HIS A 565 -26.66 -23.38 -4.89
CA HIS A 565 -27.59 -22.25 -4.80
C HIS A 565 -26.87 -20.91 -4.94
N ARG A 566 -27.43 -20.05 -5.77
CA ARG A 566 -27.15 -18.62 -5.93
C ARG A 566 -28.35 -17.90 -5.30
N VAL A 567 -28.14 -17.12 -4.24
CA VAL A 567 -29.18 -16.24 -3.69
C VAL A 567 -28.87 -14.82 -4.13
N THR A 568 -29.69 -14.32 -5.04
CA THR A 568 -29.89 -12.90 -5.35
C THR A 568 -31.13 -12.45 -4.61
N MET A 569 -31.05 -11.40 -3.78
CA MET A 569 -32.22 -10.75 -3.19
C MET A 569 -32.49 -9.43 -3.89
N HIS A 570 -33.73 -9.32 -4.34
CA HIS A 570 -34.35 -8.25 -5.11
C HIS A 570 -34.87 -7.19 -4.14
N CYS A 571 -34.62 -5.91 -4.39
CA CYS A 571 -35.27 -4.83 -3.64
C CYS A 571 -36.71 -4.65 -4.15
N ALA A 572 -37.69 -4.81 -3.26
CA ALA A 572 -39.11 -4.61 -3.54
C ALA A 572 -39.54 -3.20 -3.08
N LYS A 573 -40.17 -2.50 -4.01
CA LYS A 573 -40.88 -1.22 -3.85
C LYS A 573 -42.12 -1.44 -2.98
N MET A 574 -42.32 -0.60 -1.95
CA MET A 574 -43.62 -0.49 -1.26
C MET A 574 -44.04 0.98 -1.19
N HIS A 575 -45.26 1.23 -1.66
CA HIS A 575 -45.94 2.52 -1.64
C HIS A 575 -46.70 2.73 -0.32
N GLY A 576 -46.65 3.95 0.20
CA GLY A 576 -47.80 4.75 0.66
C GLY A 576 -48.48 4.42 2.00
N ALA A 577 -48.37 5.34 2.96
CA ALA A 577 -49.50 5.72 3.82
C ALA A 577 -49.34 7.16 4.33
N LYS A 578 -50.39 7.97 4.11
CA LYS A 578 -50.59 9.35 4.57
C LYS A 578 -50.68 9.43 6.10
N LYS A 579 -50.27 10.58 6.67
CA LYS A 579 -51.02 11.25 7.73
C LYS A 579 -50.76 12.76 7.70
N ASP A 580 -51.86 13.49 7.87
CA ASP A 580 -52.04 14.92 7.69
C ASP A 580 -51.59 15.76 8.90
N GLY A 581 -51.26 17.03 8.62
CA GLY A 581 -51.74 18.19 9.38
C GLY A 581 -50.84 18.74 10.49
N ALA A 582 -50.20 19.89 10.23
CA ALA A 582 -50.54 21.16 10.88
C ALA A 582 -49.64 22.30 10.36
N GLU A 583 -50.27 23.24 9.65
CA GLU A 583 -49.75 24.58 9.39
C GLU A 583 -49.42 25.33 10.69
N LYS A 584 -48.40 26.19 10.62
CA LYS A 584 -48.55 27.58 11.09
C LYS A 584 -47.62 28.50 10.29
N ASP A 585 -48.29 29.39 9.56
CA ASP A 585 -47.77 30.55 8.85
C ASP A 585 -47.17 31.62 9.77
N SER A 586 -46.46 32.53 9.10
CA SER A 586 -46.23 33.95 9.44
C SER A 586 -44.95 34.21 10.23
N ALA A 587 -44.08 35.17 9.89
CA ALA A 587 -44.18 36.28 8.96
C ALA A 587 -42.76 36.69 8.53
N GLY A 588 -42.61 37.08 7.26
CA GLY A 588 -41.44 37.82 6.81
C GLY A 588 -41.49 39.28 7.27
N LYS A 589 -40.32 39.95 7.22
CA LYS A 589 -40.16 41.33 6.73
C LYS A 589 -38.69 41.68 6.52
N HIS A 590 -38.44 42.22 5.32
CA HIS A 590 -37.44 43.21 4.87
C HIS A 590 -36.27 43.56 5.82
N GLY A 591 -35.00 43.57 5.41
CA GLY A 591 -34.44 44.05 4.16
C GLY A 591 -33.80 45.43 4.40
N ALA A 592 -32.48 45.58 4.23
CA ALA A 592 -31.82 46.86 3.93
C ALA A 592 -30.34 46.66 3.59
N LYS A 593 -29.91 47.47 2.60
CA LYS A 593 -28.59 47.61 2.00
C LYS A 593 -27.60 48.42 2.86
N ASN A 594 -26.36 48.44 2.36
CA ASN A 594 -25.26 49.41 2.47
C ASN A 594 -24.11 48.94 3.36
N LYS A 595 -22.82 49.24 3.15
CA LYS A 595 -21.98 49.86 2.09
C LYS A 595 -20.54 49.82 2.65
N ASP A 596 -19.55 49.76 1.75
CA ASP A 596 -18.23 50.44 1.74
C ASP A 596 -17.28 50.46 2.96
N GLY A 597 -15.98 50.23 2.67
CA GLY A 597 -14.81 50.68 3.47
C GLY A 597 -13.74 49.59 3.63
N ALA A 598 -12.74 49.47 2.76
CA ALA A 598 -11.48 50.23 2.67
C ALA A 598 -10.41 49.84 3.71
N ASP A 599 -9.29 49.32 3.16
CA ASP A 599 -7.89 49.38 3.57
C ASP A 599 -7.45 49.07 5.01
N LYS A 600 -6.46 48.17 5.14
CA LYS A 600 -5.08 48.57 5.48
C LYS A 600 -4.07 47.41 5.43
N HIS A 601 -3.00 47.67 4.68
CA HIS A 601 -1.70 47.03 4.81
C HIS A 601 -1.14 47.17 6.23
N GLY A 602 -0.61 46.07 6.77
CA GLY A 602 0.23 46.04 7.96
C GLY A 602 1.38 45.06 7.75
N THR A 603 2.52 45.59 7.31
CA THR A 603 3.82 44.90 7.34
C THR A 603 4.28 44.81 8.79
N GLU A 604 4.46 43.60 9.34
CA GLU A 604 5.16 43.41 10.61
C GLU A 604 6.55 42.85 10.39
N LYS A 605 7.49 43.55 11.03
CA LYS A 605 8.94 43.44 10.91
C LYS A 605 9.47 42.31 11.79
N HIS A 606 10.54 41.70 11.29
CA HIS A 606 11.48 40.88 12.03
C HIS A 606 11.88 41.51 13.37
N GLY A 607 11.59 40.82 14.47
CA GLY A 607 12.21 41.03 15.77
C GLY A 607 13.20 39.90 16.04
N ALA A 608 14.49 40.23 16.06
CA ALA A 608 15.52 39.37 16.63
C ALA A 608 15.42 39.42 18.16
N GLU A 609 15.21 38.29 18.82
CA GLU A 609 15.24 38.19 20.27
C GLU A 609 16.44 37.34 20.72
N LYS A 610 17.18 37.90 21.67
CA LYS A 610 18.44 37.41 22.22
C LYS A 610 18.19 36.37 23.32
N ASP A 611 19.18 35.50 23.45
CA ASP A 611 19.38 34.46 24.44
C ASP A 611 18.91 34.83 25.87
N GLY A 612 17.82 34.20 26.29
CA GLY A 612 17.42 34.07 27.68
C GLY A 612 17.38 32.58 28.02
N ALA A 613 18.31 32.14 28.87
CA ALA A 613 18.32 30.80 29.45
C ALA A 613 17.02 30.57 30.24
N ASN A 614 16.03 29.95 29.60
CA ASN A 614 14.80 29.52 30.24
C ASN A 614 14.99 28.06 30.68
N THR A 615 15.00 27.82 31.98
CA THR A 615 14.92 26.48 32.56
C THR A 615 13.57 25.87 32.21
N SER A 616 13.50 25.25 31.03
CA SER A 616 12.34 24.50 30.53
C SER A 616 11.99 23.41 31.54
N SER A 617 10.80 23.51 32.12
CA SER A 617 10.18 22.43 32.87
C SER A 617 9.91 21.27 31.92
N LYS A 618 10.89 20.37 31.76
CA LYS A 618 10.82 19.17 30.91
C LYS A 618 9.51 18.42 31.16
N ARG A 619 8.57 18.43 30.21
CA ARG A 619 7.32 17.68 30.32
C ARG A 619 7.59 16.25 29.86
N THR A 620 7.53 15.33 30.81
CA THR A 620 7.69 13.89 30.59
C THR A 620 6.32 13.23 30.37
N HIS A 621 6.19 12.28 29.43
CA HIS A 621 5.00 11.43 29.38
C HIS A 621 5.02 10.40 30.48
N VAL A 622 3.89 10.20 31.16
CA VAL A 622 3.72 9.18 32.18
C VAL A 622 3.16 7.92 31.51
N TRP A 623 4.01 6.95 31.25
CA TRP A 623 3.63 5.69 30.61
C TRP A 623 3.09 4.69 31.65
N PRO A 624 2.00 3.96 31.35
CA PRO A 624 1.53 2.87 32.20
C PRO A 624 2.59 1.78 32.28
N ASN A 625 2.88 1.28 33.50
CA ASN A 625 3.81 0.18 33.69
C ASN A 625 3.02 -1.15 33.71
N HIS A 626 3.35 -2.08 32.81
CA HIS A 626 2.65 -3.37 32.73
C HIS A 626 3.14 -4.42 33.74
N ALA A 627 4.13 -4.10 34.59
CA ALA A 627 4.46 -4.91 35.75
C ALA A 627 3.51 -4.58 36.91
N TRP A 628 2.73 -5.55 37.37
CA TRP A 628 1.80 -5.41 38.49
C TRP A 628 2.48 -4.73 39.70
N GLY A 629 1.99 -3.56 40.10
CA GLY A 629 2.46 -2.82 41.28
C GLY A 629 3.64 -1.86 41.09
N SER A 630 3.94 -1.41 39.87
CA SER A 630 5.09 -0.51 39.62
C SER A 630 4.67 0.91 39.19
N ASN A 631 5.40 1.93 39.69
CA ASN A 631 5.12 3.34 39.41
C ASN A 631 5.20 3.64 37.90
N PRO A 632 4.36 4.55 37.40
CA PRO A 632 4.37 4.89 35.99
C PRO A 632 5.66 5.63 35.61
N VAL A 633 6.16 5.37 34.40
CA VAL A 633 7.49 5.83 33.98
C VAL A 633 7.38 7.15 33.23
N LYS A 634 8.19 8.13 33.64
CA LYS A 634 8.36 9.39 32.93
C LYS A 634 9.30 9.20 31.74
N VAL A 635 8.78 9.36 30.52
CA VAL A 635 9.51 9.21 29.26
C VAL A 635 9.61 10.56 28.56
N GLU A 636 10.84 10.97 28.25
CA GLU A 636 11.12 12.17 27.44
C GLU A 636 10.86 11.90 25.96
N TYR A 637 10.40 12.92 25.24
CA TYR A 637 10.11 12.87 23.81
C TYR A 637 10.44 14.19 23.13
N VAL A 638 10.50 14.16 21.81
CA VAL A 638 10.51 15.34 20.94
C VAL A 638 9.38 15.25 19.93
N ASP A 639 8.86 16.37 19.47
CA ASP A 639 7.78 16.45 18.50
C ASP A 639 8.01 17.54 17.46
N CYS A 640 7.37 17.40 16.31
CA CYS A 640 7.41 18.42 15.27
C CYS A 640 6.20 18.31 14.34
N ILE A 641 5.92 19.43 13.65
CA ILE A 641 5.10 19.45 12.45
C ILE A 641 6.04 19.55 11.26
N LEU A 642 5.92 18.63 10.30
CA LEU A 642 6.57 18.68 9.00
C LEU A 642 5.68 19.43 8.01
N ASN A 643 6.22 20.46 7.40
CA ASN A 643 5.56 21.22 6.34
C ASN A 643 5.95 20.69 4.95
N GLU A 644 5.21 21.07 3.91
CA GLU A 644 5.61 20.85 2.51
C GLU A 644 7.03 21.38 2.28
N GLY A 645 7.94 20.51 1.85
CA GLY A 645 9.37 20.81 1.64
C GLY A 645 10.30 20.45 2.81
N ASP A 646 9.77 20.12 3.99
CA ASP A 646 10.57 19.70 5.15
C ASP A 646 11.00 18.23 5.00
N VAL A 647 12.20 17.90 5.49
CA VAL A 647 12.69 16.51 5.63
C VAL A 647 13.00 16.23 7.08
N LEU A 648 12.48 15.15 7.65
CA LEU A 648 12.83 14.69 8.99
C LEU A 648 13.84 13.54 8.92
N TYR A 649 15.02 13.75 9.49
CA TYR A 649 15.92 12.66 9.83
C TYR A 649 15.44 11.95 11.10
N ILE A 650 15.18 10.65 10.98
CA ILE A 650 14.83 9.75 12.07
C ILE A 650 15.98 8.74 12.21
N PRO A 651 16.74 8.79 13.31
CA PRO A 651 17.81 7.84 13.53
C PRO A 651 17.26 6.43 13.77
N VAL A 652 18.04 5.42 13.37
CA VAL A 652 17.68 4.03 13.59
C VAL A 652 17.32 3.72 15.05
N GLY A 653 16.25 2.95 15.25
CA GLY A 653 15.77 2.56 16.59
C GLY A 653 14.95 3.62 17.34
N TRP A 654 14.76 4.83 16.80
CA TRP A 654 13.84 5.81 17.37
C TRP A 654 12.38 5.40 17.19
N TRP A 655 11.64 5.39 18.28
CA TRP A 655 10.21 5.14 18.27
C TRP A 655 9.52 6.39 17.75
N HIS A 656 8.68 6.27 16.73
CA HIS A 656 8.00 7.43 16.14
C HIS A 656 6.52 7.15 15.82
N TYR A 657 5.68 8.12 16.16
CA TYR A 657 4.26 8.18 15.85
C TYR A 657 4.04 9.27 14.81
N VAL A 658 3.21 9.00 13.80
CA VAL A 658 2.94 9.95 12.71
C VAL A 658 1.44 10.13 12.53
N ARG A 659 0.98 11.38 12.41
CA ARG A 659 -0.40 11.73 12.09
C ARG A 659 -0.45 12.72 10.92
N GLY A 660 -1.25 12.41 9.90
CA GLY A 660 -1.57 13.33 8.81
C GLY A 660 -2.46 14.47 9.30
N LEU A 661 -2.06 15.72 9.07
CA LEU A 661 -2.84 16.90 9.50
C LEU A 661 -3.71 17.45 8.38
N SER A 662 -3.20 17.40 7.15
CA SER A 662 -3.90 17.73 5.89
C SER A 662 -3.82 16.52 4.93
N VAL A 663 -4.36 16.64 3.71
CA VAL A 663 -4.01 15.70 2.62
C VAL A 663 -2.49 15.68 2.50
N SER A 664 -1.89 14.52 2.77
CA SER A 664 -0.45 14.43 2.98
C SER A 664 0.19 13.36 2.10
N PHE A 665 1.28 13.72 1.42
CA PHE A 665 2.10 12.82 0.62
C PHE A 665 3.55 12.98 1.04
N SER A 666 4.17 11.92 1.58
CA SER A 666 5.58 11.91 1.99
C SER A 666 6.34 10.71 1.42
N VAL A 667 7.66 10.80 1.36
CA VAL A 667 8.56 9.75 0.91
C VAL A 667 9.60 9.45 2.00
N SER A 668 9.75 8.20 2.39
CA SER A 668 10.83 7.72 3.26
C SER A 668 12.02 7.26 2.40
N PHE A 669 13.23 7.60 2.83
CA PHE A 669 14.48 7.03 2.33
C PHE A 669 15.18 6.28 3.46
N TRP A 670 15.24 4.96 3.36
CA TRP A 670 15.88 4.11 4.35
C TRP A 670 17.28 3.68 3.91
N TRP A 671 18.29 3.93 4.74
CA TRP A 671 19.68 3.50 4.52
C TRP A 671 20.33 3.09 5.86
N ASN A 672 21.53 2.50 5.77
CA ASN A 672 22.30 1.99 6.90
C ASN A 672 23.75 2.42 6.85
#